data_AF-A0A0R1HN74-F1
#
_entry.id   AF-A0A0R1HN74-F1
#
_cell.length_a   1.000
_cell.length_b   1.000
_cell.length_c   1.000
_cell.angle_alpha   90.00
_cell.angle_beta   90.00
_cell.angle_gamma   90.00
#
_symmetry.space_group_name_H-M   'P 1'
#
loop_
_entity.id
_entity.type
_entity.pdbx_description
1 polymer ?
#
loop_
_entity_poly.entity_id
_entity_poly.type
_entity_poly.pdbx_seq_one_letter_code
_entity_poly.pdbx_strand_id
1 'polypeptide(L)'
;MKLFSLFGSDDKDQAESKQQQPVTGDATDKETTPDDGKSQVASEAPKSSAAPANRSRLAAEPKRSAAKPASTSQRAAHSTASNQATGSDPQQSRRVRQGTDGLSKNSIQTTIAPLTDKLEAVRGEIKTQLFDYKDQLNVAFTAAQRQIDEAQATLASHEQEMAKLEKRRQVIEEQIAPHVKKIETLKAEQDDNRKQVIKLNGDLEKLNTQKTTLSQKSQKLLTSSAKSSNDEDIDQVGQHLAELTKQLSDLRDQVAELDKQTTPIEKQLKEARQKRESIDGALKKAQETYEKMDLRKDRQQTESRYKRLTQELDRLKETRDAAKQRQATLNDSTGFVDGYLKTYFNSTRVMRKLHFNDGRHYGLYVDSLAGLAISSIQTLFTRIDKGFDGDKIQTVDTEFNISLLTGWDRFKKDTGLSKFDKLMNPHVVAWAETSNGKRQKQQTISALLDNWKVTKGSQDRPTEATSHDGKLTMKIDYYDDNGVWKVDVYRGNDVYKTDLYLNRMLAVSRFWDVGNGANEIYYRPDGDIYMQRSYRGEDVTTEYRVNGSTVTFADDASFEEWWLTKSVLTDKNDVLLISATSPLLPILLKNKDRQFEIIPYFLSAEALEKVDLENPDIKSAIVESEALQETLVAKTKRDLNLLVLPGSHANSLK
;
A
#
# COMPACT_ATOMS: atom_id res chain seq x y z
N MET A 1 41.73 -7.04 -31.49
CA MET A 1 42.42 -5.79 -31.89
C MET A 1 42.45 -4.85 -30.69
N LYS A 2 43.65 -4.57 -30.17
CA LYS A 2 43.96 -3.57 -29.13
C LYS A 2 44.42 -2.29 -29.82
N LEU A 3 44.15 -1.12 -29.22
CA LEU A 3 44.93 0.13 -29.23
C LEU A 3 44.27 1.05 -28.17
N PHE A 4 44.84 1.16 -26.95
CA PHE A 4 45.77 2.21 -26.46
C PHE A 4 45.15 3.63 -26.58
N SER A 5 44.75 4.41 -25.55
CA SER A 5 45.33 4.79 -24.23
C SER A 5 45.73 6.28 -24.17
N LEU A 6 45.62 6.87 -22.95
CA LEU A 6 46.43 7.96 -22.35
C LEU A 6 46.08 9.42 -22.73
N PHE A 7 45.99 10.43 -21.83
CA PHE A 7 46.43 10.71 -20.43
C PHE A 7 45.28 11.48 -19.69
N GLY A 8 45.08 11.48 -18.36
CA GLY A 8 45.97 11.87 -17.25
C GLY A 8 46.08 13.40 -17.17
N SER A 9 45.95 14.14 -16.07
CA SER A 9 45.85 13.88 -14.62
C SER A 9 45.75 15.24 -13.90
N ASP A 10 44.99 15.27 -12.81
CA ASP A 10 45.24 15.92 -11.51
C ASP A 10 45.58 17.41 -11.30
N ASP A 11 44.97 17.86 -10.20
CA ASP A 11 45.50 18.71 -9.11
C ASP A 11 45.01 20.17 -8.98
N LYS A 12 44.16 20.32 -7.93
CA LYS A 12 44.37 21.12 -6.70
C LYS A 12 43.73 22.50 -6.52
N ASP A 13 43.07 22.56 -5.37
CA ASP A 13 43.07 23.59 -4.32
C ASP A 13 42.64 25.02 -4.67
N GLN A 14 41.54 25.46 -4.03
CA GLN A 14 41.63 26.51 -3.02
C GLN A 14 40.39 26.56 -2.10
N ALA A 15 40.68 26.63 -0.82
CA ALA A 15 39.76 26.87 0.30
C ALA A 15 39.81 28.36 0.72
N GLU A 16 39.00 28.68 1.75
CA GLU A 16 38.92 29.91 2.57
C GLU A 16 37.85 30.94 2.10
N SER A 17 37.05 31.60 2.96
CA SER A 17 37.04 31.73 4.43
C SER A 17 35.85 32.61 4.91
N LYS A 18 35.39 32.35 6.15
CA LYS A 18 34.85 33.25 7.20
C LYS A 18 33.46 33.92 7.05
N GLN A 19 32.64 33.74 8.08
CA GLN A 19 32.48 34.74 9.15
C GLN A 19 31.84 34.13 10.43
N GLN A 20 32.47 34.41 11.57
CA GLN A 20 31.96 34.28 12.94
C GLN A 20 31.91 35.68 13.55
N GLN A 21 30.99 35.88 14.52
CA GLN A 21 31.11 36.60 15.81
C GLN A 21 29.79 37.35 16.19
N PRO A 22 29.60 37.81 17.45
CA PRO A 22 29.04 37.05 18.60
C PRO A 22 27.93 37.87 19.32
N VAL A 23 27.53 37.50 20.56
CA VAL A 23 27.30 38.39 21.76
C VAL A 23 26.27 37.83 22.77
N THR A 24 26.73 37.72 24.05
CA THR A 24 26.08 37.75 25.40
C THR A 24 24.83 36.90 25.70
N GLY A 25 24.66 36.21 26.83
CA GLY A 25 25.19 36.38 28.19
C GLY A 25 24.09 36.95 29.10
N ASP A 26 23.45 36.12 29.95
CA ASP A 26 23.04 36.57 31.29
C ASP A 26 22.74 35.39 32.24
N ALA A 27 23.04 35.64 33.51
CA ALA A 27 23.03 34.71 34.63
C ALA A 27 21.71 34.77 35.43
N THR A 28 21.43 33.74 36.22
CA THR A 28 20.94 33.94 37.60
C THR A 28 21.09 32.68 38.44
N ASP A 29 21.71 32.89 39.59
CA ASP A 29 21.92 31.98 40.72
C ASP A 29 20.62 31.52 41.39
N LYS A 30 20.67 30.35 42.03
CA LYS A 30 20.37 30.24 43.47
C LYS A 30 20.83 28.90 44.08
N GLU A 31 21.62 29.07 45.16
CA GLU A 31 21.91 28.16 46.28
C GLU A 31 20.65 27.43 46.78
N THR A 32 20.70 26.22 47.37
CA THR A 32 21.33 25.89 48.67
C THR A 32 21.55 24.37 48.88
N THR A 33 22.78 24.03 49.29
CA THR A 33 23.32 23.07 50.29
C THR A 33 22.49 21.94 50.98
N PRO A 34 23.19 20.95 51.59
CA PRO A 34 22.84 19.52 51.61
C PRO A 34 22.33 19.03 52.99
N ASP A 35 21.86 17.78 53.05
CA ASP A 35 21.68 17.08 54.32
C ASP A 35 22.04 15.59 54.25
N ASP A 36 22.43 15.10 55.42
CA ASP A 36 23.35 14.05 55.76
C ASP A 36 22.91 12.60 55.50
N GLY A 37 23.93 11.76 55.39
CA GLY A 37 23.78 10.31 55.31
C GLY A 37 23.35 9.65 56.62
N LYS A 38 22.92 8.39 56.50
CA LYS A 38 23.13 7.37 57.53
C LYS A 38 23.05 5.96 56.95
N SER A 39 24.13 5.23 57.16
CA SER A 39 24.28 3.78 57.00
C SER A 39 23.43 2.99 58.00
N GLN A 40 23.00 1.78 57.62
CA GLN A 40 22.88 0.56 58.45
C GLN A 40 22.67 -0.62 57.48
N VAL A 41 23.67 -1.48 57.21
CA VAL A 41 24.13 -2.69 57.96
C VAL A 41 23.10 -3.83 58.02
N ALA A 42 23.36 -4.83 57.15
CA ALA A 42 23.39 -6.30 57.31
C ALA A 42 22.22 -7.08 57.97
N SER A 43 21.78 -8.15 57.28
CA SER A 43 21.91 -9.54 57.76
C SER A 43 21.49 -10.59 56.71
N GLU A 44 22.33 -11.61 56.53
CA GLU A 44 22.17 -12.85 55.74
C GLU A 44 21.16 -13.83 56.39
N ALA A 45 20.23 -14.41 55.60
CA ALA A 45 20.07 -15.84 55.21
C ALA A 45 19.51 -16.82 56.29
N PRO A 46 19.15 -18.11 56.01
CA PRO A 46 19.05 -18.88 54.75
C PRO A 46 17.85 -19.91 54.66
N LYS A 47 17.82 -20.72 53.57
CA LYS A 47 17.19 -22.08 53.37
C LYS A 47 15.66 -22.14 53.13
N SER A 48 15.03 -23.05 52.37
CA SER A 48 15.42 -24.32 51.72
C SER A 48 14.41 -24.75 50.62
N SER A 49 14.89 -25.58 49.68
CA SER A 49 14.24 -26.68 48.93
C SER A 49 12.73 -26.94 49.00
N ALA A 50 12.09 -27.18 47.85
CA ALA A 50 11.64 -28.51 47.40
C ALA A 50 10.49 -28.42 46.36
N ALA A 51 10.70 -29.03 45.20
CA ALA A 51 9.65 -29.69 44.40
C ALA A 51 9.88 -31.22 44.58
N PRO A 52 9.02 -32.15 44.07
CA PRO A 52 7.75 -32.00 43.37
C PRO A 52 6.62 -32.91 43.94
N ALA A 53 5.36 -32.70 43.54
CA ALA A 53 4.33 -33.72 43.72
C ALA A 53 3.31 -33.70 42.58
N ASN A 54 3.40 -34.76 41.79
CA ASN A 54 2.49 -35.21 40.77
C ASN A 54 1.29 -35.89 41.45
N ARG A 55 0.04 -35.50 41.16
CA ARG A 55 -1.15 -36.34 41.40
C ARG A 55 -2.31 -35.93 40.49
N SER A 56 -2.58 -36.82 39.54
CA SER A 56 -3.80 -36.90 38.74
C SER A 56 -5.05 -37.05 39.61
N ARG A 57 -6.14 -36.38 39.23
CA ARG A 57 -7.52 -36.92 39.32
C ARG A 57 -8.50 -36.10 38.47
N LEU A 58 -9.05 -36.81 37.47
CA LEU A 58 -10.47 -36.91 37.08
C LEU A 58 -11.32 -35.65 36.87
N ALA A 59 -11.69 -35.48 35.61
CA ALA A 59 -13.06 -35.31 35.10
C ALA A 59 -13.93 -34.17 35.67
N ALA A 60 -14.08 -33.11 34.88
CA ALA A 60 -15.33 -32.35 34.79
C ALA A 60 -15.47 -31.77 33.37
N GLU A 61 -16.50 -32.21 32.65
CA GLU A 61 -16.99 -31.59 31.42
C GLU A 61 -17.40 -30.13 31.66
N PRO A 62 -17.02 -29.17 30.80
CA PRO A 62 -17.69 -27.89 30.74
C PRO A 62 -18.80 -27.92 29.70
N LYS A 63 -20.03 -27.76 30.19
CA LYS A 63 -21.24 -27.51 29.41
C LYS A 63 -21.02 -26.33 28.44
N ARG A 64 -21.27 -26.58 27.16
CA ARG A 64 -21.41 -25.55 26.12
C ARG A 64 -22.55 -24.59 26.48
N SER A 65 -22.23 -23.33 26.80
CA SER A 65 -23.21 -22.24 26.76
C SER A 65 -23.10 -21.52 25.42
N ALA A 66 -24.00 -21.83 24.51
CA ALA A 66 -24.20 -21.05 23.29
C ALA A 66 -24.98 -19.78 23.64
N ALA A 67 -24.29 -18.64 23.72
CA ALA A 67 -24.93 -17.33 23.74
C ALA A 67 -25.31 -16.95 22.29
N LYS A 68 -26.60 -17.06 21.97
CA LYS A 68 -27.21 -16.45 20.78
C LYS A 68 -27.30 -14.93 20.97
N PRO A 69 -26.91 -14.10 19.99
CA PRO A 69 -27.29 -12.69 19.99
C PRO A 69 -28.76 -12.52 19.63
N ALA A 70 -29.41 -11.61 20.35
CA ALA A 70 -30.82 -11.26 20.23
C ALA A 70 -31.13 -10.53 18.91
N SER A 71 -32.05 -11.07 18.12
CA SER A 71 -32.71 -10.35 17.03
C SER A 71 -34.02 -9.75 17.54
N THR A 72 -34.07 -8.43 17.64
CA THR A 72 -35.29 -7.66 17.88
C THR A 72 -36.13 -7.67 16.60
N SER A 73 -37.11 -8.58 16.50
CA SER A 73 -38.18 -8.50 15.51
C SER A 73 -39.43 -7.89 16.16
N GLN A 74 -39.80 -6.71 15.68
CA GLN A 74 -41.11 -6.10 15.93
C GLN A 74 -42.21 -7.02 15.38
N ARG A 75 -43.07 -7.45 16.30
CA ARG A 75 -44.23 -8.31 16.06
C ARG A 75 -45.45 -7.41 15.83
N ALA A 76 -45.91 -7.28 14.58
CA ALA A 76 -47.22 -6.72 14.29
C ALA A 76 -48.30 -7.76 14.68
N ALA A 77 -49.24 -7.34 15.52
CA ALA A 77 -50.26 -8.18 16.12
C ALA A 77 -51.36 -8.54 15.11
N HIS A 78 -51.67 -9.84 15.01
CA HIS A 78 -52.96 -10.33 14.58
C HIS A 78 -53.93 -10.29 15.76
N SER A 79 -55.04 -9.55 15.64
CA SER A 79 -56.17 -9.69 16.56
C SER A 79 -57.16 -10.72 16.00
N THR A 80 -57.22 -11.87 16.65
CA THR A 80 -58.33 -12.82 16.58
C THR A 80 -59.34 -12.42 17.65
N ALA A 81 -60.56 -12.09 17.26
CA ALA A 81 -61.69 -11.93 18.18
C ALA A 81 -62.80 -12.91 17.76
N SER A 82 -63.15 -13.83 18.67
CA SER A 82 -64.27 -14.76 18.56
C SER A 82 -65.35 -14.46 19.59
N ASN A 83 -66.58 -14.28 19.08
CA ASN A 83 -67.90 -14.69 19.58
C ASN A 83 -68.32 -14.57 21.05
N GLN A 84 -69.43 -13.86 21.30
CA GLN A 84 -70.76 -14.35 21.78
C GLN A 84 -71.67 -13.12 22.04
N ALA A 85 -72.79 -12.91 21.32
CA ALA A 85 -74.13 -13.51 21.41
C ALA A 85 -75.10 -12.79 22.38
N THR A 86 -76.17 -12.21 21.80
CA THR A 86 -77.54 -11.87 22.29
C THR A 86 -78.06 -10.77 21.34
N GLY A 87 -79.27 -10.69 20.79
CA GLY A 87 -80.53 -11.44 20.80
C GLY A 87 -81.58 -10.54 20.10
N SER A 88 -82.61 -11.13 19.44
CA SER A 88 -83.81 -10.49 18.81
C SER A 88 -83.55 -9.53 17.63
N ASP A 89 -84.24 -9.54 16.49
CA ASP A 89 -85.65 -9.80 16.18
C ASP A 89 -85.80 -10.12 14.66
N PRO A 90 -86.79 -10.91 14.20
CA PRO A 90 -86.91 -11.38 12.82
C PRO A 90 -87.88 -10.53 12.00
N GLN A 91 -87.63 -10.35 10.71
CA GLN A 91 -88.63 -10.37 9.61
C GLN A 91 -87.99 -9.89 8.30
N GLN A 92 -88.50 -10.43 7.19
CA GLN A 92 -88.15 -10.21 5.78
C GLN A 92 -86.97 -11.04 5.25
N SER A 93 -87.06 -11.74 4.12
CA SER A 93 -88.17 -12.28 3.34
C SER A 93 -87.54 -13.15 2.26
N ARG A 94 -87.98 -14.40 2.19
CA ARG A 94 -88.11 -15.30 1.03
C ARG A 94 -87.38 -15.01 -0.31
N ARG A 95 -86.82 -16.13 -0.82
CA ARG A 95 -86.45 -16.51 -2.22
C ARG A 95 -85.16 -15.83 -2.72
N VAL A 96 -84.15 -16.57 -3.19
CA VAL A 96 -84.18 -17.42 -4.39
C VAL A 96 -83.14 -18.56 -4.27
N ARG A 97 -83.56 -19.78 -4.60
CA ARG A 97 -82.69 -20.90 -4.98
C ARG A 97 -82.32 -20.76 -6.46
N GLN A 98 -81.13 -21.25 -6.82
CA GLN A 98 -80.53 -21.41 -8.15
C GLN A 98 -79.48 -20.35 -8.51
N GLY A 99 -78.26 -20.84 -8.76
CA GLY A 99 -77.08 -20.05 -9.11
C GLY A 99 -75.76 -20.70 -8.70
N THR A 100 -75.63 -22.02 -8.81
CA THR A 100 -74.30 -22.64 -9.01
C THR A 100 -73.92 -22.43 -10.46
N ASP A 101 -73.63 -21.18 -10.82
CA ASP A 101 -73.05 -20.82 -12.11
C ASP A 101 -71.68 -20.22 -11.88
N GLY A 102 -70.73 -20.78 -12.62
CA GLY A 102 -69.28 -20.66 -12.50
C GLY A 102 -68.74 -19.36 -11.93
N LEU A 103 -67.77 -19.52 -11.03
CA LEU A 103 -66.55 -18.71 -11.09
C LEU A 103 -66.04 -18.79 -12.53
N SER A 104 -66.48 -17.84 -13.35
CA SER A 104 -66.07 -17.71 -14.74
C SER A 104 -64.55 -17.75 -14.77
N LYS A 105 -63.97 -18.54 -15.68
CA LYS A 105 -62.52 -18.57 -15.92
C LYS A 105 -61.93 -17.15 -15.96
N ASN A 106 -62.69 -16.17 -16.47
CA ASN A 106 -62.28 -14.78 -16.51
C ASN A 106 -62.13 -14.14 -15.12
N SER A 107 -63.04 -14.42 -14.17
CA SER A 107 -62.94 -13.92 -12.79
C SER A 107 -61.74 -14.48 -12.02
N ILE A 108 -61.43 -15.76 -12.25
CA ILE A 108 -60.24 -16.41 -11.72
C ILE A 108 -58.98 -15.83 -12.37
N GLN A 109 -58.98 -15.67 -13.70
CA GLN A 109 -57.85 -15.10 -14.46
C GLN A 109 -57.55 -13.64 -14.06
N THR A 110 -58.57 -12.80 -13.85
CA THR A 110 -58.40 -11.41 -13.38
C THR A 110 -57.85 -11.31 -11.97
N THR A 111 -57.97 -12.38 -11.17
CA THR A 111 -57.42 -12.43 -9.81
C THR A 111 -56.03 -13.08 -9.77
N ILE A 112 -55.78 -14.08 -10.64
CA ILE A 112 -54.49 -14.77 -10.74
C ILE A 112 -53.40 -13.89 -11.34
N ALA A 113 -53.70 -13.10 -12.38
CA ALA A 113 -52.72 -12.24 -13.03
C ALA A 113 -52.03 -11.25 -12.06
N PRO A 114 -52.75 -10.41 -11.29
CA PRO A 114 -52.10 -9.47 -10.36
C PRO A 114 -51.41 -10.17 -9.19
N LEU A 115 -51.82 -11.38 -8.81
CA LEU A 115 -51.11 -12.19 -7.81
C LEU A 115 -49.82 -12.78 -8.37
N THR A 116 -49.82 -13.16 -9.64
CA THR A 116 -48.62 -13.64 -10.36
C THR A 116 -47.62 -12.49 -10.51
N ASP A 117 -48.08 -11.30 -10.87
CA ASP A 117 -47.24 -10.10 -10.97
C ASP A 117 -46.63 -9.72 -9.61
N LYS A 118 -47.43 -9.77 -8.53
CA LYS A 118 -46.93 -9.55 -7.17
C LYS A 118 -45.93 -10.62 -6.75
N LEU A 119 -46.17 -11.88 -7.11
CA LEU A 119 -45.27 -12.99 -6.80
C LEU A 119 -43.92 -12.81 -7.52
N GLU A 120 -43.94 -12.46 -8.81
CA GLU A 120 -42.73 -12.18 -9.57
C GLU A 120 -41.99 -10.94 -9.05
N ALA A 121 -42.71 -9.89 -8.64
CA ALA A 121 -42.10 -8.72 -8.00
C ALA A 121 -41.39 -9.08 -6.69
N VAL A 122 -42.07 -9.80 -5.78
CA VAL A 122 -41.48 -10.27 -4.51
C VAL A 122 -40.32 -11.24 -4.76
N ARG A 123 -40.45 -12.11 -5.75
CA ARG A 123 -39.37 -13.02 -6.17
C ARG A 123 -38.15 -12.24 -6.67
N GLY A 124 -38.36 -11.18 -7.44
CA GLY A 124 -37.32 -10.24 -7.86
C GLY A 124 -36.66 -9.50 -6.68
N GLU A 125 -37.44 -9.04 -5.71
CA GLU A 125 -36.93 -8.39 -4.49
C GLU A 125 -36.07 -9.34 -3.66
N ILE A 126 -36.54 -10.57 -3.39
CA ILE A 126 -35.79 -11.58 -2.63
C ILE A 126 -34.50 -11.95 -3.35
N LYS A 127 -34.56 -12.12 -4.68
CA LYS A 127 -33.38 -12.37 -5.51
C LYS A 127 -32.35 -11.25 -5.33
N THR A 128 -32.79 -9.99 -5.41
CA THR A 128 -31.95 -8.81 -5.21
C THR A 128 -31.31 -8.79 -3.81
N GLN A 129 -32.10 -9.00 -2.75
CA GLN A 129 -31.60 -9.01 -1.37
C GLN A 129 -30.57 -10.12 -1.10
N LEU A 130 -30.81 -11.34 -1.60
CA LEU A 130 -29.85 -12.44 -1.47
C LEU A 130 -28.52 -12.12 -2.15
N PHE A 131 -28.56 -11.37 -3.24
CA PHE A 131 -27.35 -10.93 -3.94
C PHE A 131 -26.64 -9.78 -3.26
N ASP A 132 -27.35 -8.77 -2.77
CA ASP A 132 -26.75 -7.71 -1.95
C ASP A 132 -26.02 -8.33 -0.73
N TYR A 133 -26.62 -9.35 -0.13
CA TYR A 133 -25.99 -10.12 0.93
C TYR A 133 -24.75 -10.89 0.44
N LYS A 134 -24.81 -11.56 -0.72
CA LYS A 134 -23.66 -12.23 -1.35
C LYS A 134 -22.51 -11.23 -1.62
N ASP A 135 -22.82 -10.01 -2.03
CA ASP A 135 -21.82 -8.98 -2.27
C ASP A 135 -21.15 -8.50 -1.00
N GLN A 136 -21.94 -8.26 0.05
CA GLN A 136 -21.40 -7.93 1.36
C GLN A 136 -20.45 -9.04 1.84
N LEU A 137 -20.81 -10.31 1.61
CA LEU A 137 -19.93 -11.45 1.90
C LEU A 137 -18.66 -11.44 1.06
N ASN A 138 -18.74 -11.18 -0.25
CA ASN A 138 -17.58 -11.12 -1.15
C ASN A 138 -16.63 -9.94 -0.84
N VAL A 139 -17.18 -8.77 -0.50
CA VAL A 139 -16.42 -7.61 -0.04
C VAL A 139 -15.72 -7.94 1.28
N ALA A 140 -16.44 -8.53 2.24
CA ALA A 140 -15.86 -8.97 3.49
C ALA A 140 -14.79 -10.06 3.29
N PHE A 141 -14.98 -10.96 2.32
CA PHE A 141 -14.02 -12.01 1.98
C PHE A 141 -12.73 -11.41 1.43
N THR A 142 -12.85 -10.47 0.48
CA THR A 142 -11.70 -9.76 -0.10
C THR A 142 -10.94 -8.97 0.97
N ALA A 143 -11.66 -8.30 1.88
CA ALA A 143 -11.04 -7.61 3.00
C ALA A 143 -10.30 -8.57 3.96
N ALA A 144 -10.89 -9.73 4.26
CA ALA A 144 -10.24 -10.76 5.08
C ALA A 144 -8.99 -11.33 4.40
N GLN A 145 -9.02 -11.55 3.08
CA GLN A 145 -7.85 -11.98 2.31
C GLN A 145 -6.71 -10.95 2.38
N ARG A 146 -7.01 -9.67 2.19
CA ARG A 146 -6.00 -8.59 2.34
C ARG A 146 -5.36 -8.59 3.72
N GLN A 147 -6.15 -8.76 4.78
CA GLN A 147 -5.63 -8.85 6.15
C GLN A 147 -4.69 -10.07 6.33
N ILE A 148 -4.99 -11.20 5.69
CA ILE A 148 -4.12 -12.38 5.71
C ILE A 148 -2.80 -12.07 5.00
N ASP A 149 -2.86 -11.47 3.81
CA ASP A 149 -1.67 -11.16 3.01
C ASP A 149 -0.76 -10.15 3.71
N GLU A 150 -1.33 -9.08 4.27
CA GLU A 150 -0.62 -8.06 5.06
C GLU A 150 0.03 -8.66 6.31
N ALA A 151 -0.70 -9.51 7.05
CA ALA A 151 -0.15 -10.20 8.22
C ALA A 151 0.98 -11.16 7.83
N GLN A 152 0.86 -11.89 6.70
CA GLN A 152 1.91 -12.78 6.20
C GLN A 152 3.16 -12.02 5.78
N ALA A 153 3.02 -10.90 5.08
CA ALA A 153 4.15 -10.05 4.69
C ALA A 153 4.88 -9.50 5.93
N THR A 154 4.12 -9.06 6.95
CA THR A 154 4.69 -8.55 8.20
C THR A 154 5.39 -9.66 8.99
N LEU A 155 4.79 -10.86 9.08
CA LEU A 155 5.42 -12.03 9.71
C LEU A 155 6.76 -12.38 9.05
N ALA A 156 6.82 -12.44 7.71
CA ALA A 156 8.04 -12.74 6.99
C ALA A 156 9.15 -11.69 7.26
N SER A 157 8.79 -10.41 7.34
CA SER A 157 9.71 -9.34 7.70
C SER A 157 10.27 -9.50 9.12
N HIS A 158 9.39 -9.74 10.11
CA HIS A 158 9.78 -9.95 11.51
C HIS A 158 10.62 -11.22 11.69
N GLU A 159 10.35 -12.31 10.97
CA GLU A 159 11.16 -13.53 10.98
C GLU A 159 12.59 -13.27 10.46
N GLN A 160 12.73 -12.47 9.40
CA GLN A 160 14.06 -12.06 8.91
C GLN A 160 14.81 -11.20 9.93
N GLU A 161 14.10 -10.28 10.60
CA GLU A 161 14.70 -9.44 11.64
C GLU A 161 15.16 -10.27 12.85
N MET A 162 14.34 -11.23 13.29
CA MET A 162 14.69 -12.18 14.35
C MET A 162 15.93 -13.00 14.00
N ALA A 163 16.04 -13.48 12.76
CA ALA A 163 17.23 -14.20 12.30
C ALA A 163 18.49 -13.31 12.33
N LYS A 164 18.37 -12.02 12.02
CA LYS A 164 19.48 -11.06 12.13
C LYS A 164 19.87 -10.81 13.59
N LEU A 165 18.90 -10.64 14.48
CA LEU A 165 19.14 -10.44 15.91
C LEU A 165 19.77 -11.67 16.56
N GLU A 166 19.35 -12.89 16.19
CA GLU A 166 19.94 -14.12 16.71
C GLU A 166 21.40 -14.27 16.26
N LYS A 167 21.71 -13.96 14.98
CA LYS A 167 23.10 -13.90 14.51
C LYS A 167 23.92 -12.86 15.29
N ARG A 168 23.37 -11.66 15.53
CA ARG A 168 24.04 -10.61 16.30
C ARG A 168 24.30 -11.07 17.74
N ARG A 169 23.34 -11.76 18.36
CA ARG A 169 23.45 -12.34 19.69
C ARG A 169 24.58 -13.37 19.75
N GLN A 170 24.68 -14.28 18.78
CA GLN A 170 25.77 -15.26 18.69
C GLN A 170 27.14 -14.58 18.59
N VAL A 171 27.28 -13.57 17.72
CA VAL A 171 28.53 -12.81 17.58
C VAL A 171 28.93 -12.12 18.89
N ILE A 172 27.96 -11.50 19.58
CA ILE A 172 28.24 -10.86 20.87
C ILE A 172 28.66 -11.90 21.93
N GLU A 173 28.02 -13.08 21.94
CA GLU A 173 28.32 -14.16 22.87
C GLU A 173 29.72 -14.75 22.64
N GLU A 174 30.09 -14.96 21.37
CA GLU A 174 31.44 -15.36 20.96
C GLU A 174 32.51 -14.32 21.36
N GLN A 175 32.19 -13.02 21.28
CA GLN A 175 33.09 -11.96 21.71
C GLN A 175 33.22 -11.87 23.23
N ILE A 176 32.14 -12.10 23.98
CA ILE A 176 32.12 -12.00 25.45
C ILE A 176 32.79 -13.21 26.12
N ALA A 177 32.56 -14.43 25.61
CA ALA A 177 33.06 -15.68 26.19
C ALA A 177 34.56 -15.69 26.56
N PRO A 178 35.51 -15.27 25.70
CA PRO A 178 36.93 -15.28 26.04
C PRO A 178 37.28 -14.31 27.17
N HIS A 179 36.62 -13.15 27.26
CA HIS A 179 36.86 -12.18 28.32
C HIS A 179 36.36 -12.68 29.67
N VAL A 180 35.17 -13.30 29.71
CA VAL A 180 34.62 -13.93 30.93
C VAL A 180 35.57 -15.03 31.42
N LYS A 181 35.99 -15.93 30.53
CA LYS A 181 36.94 -17.00 30.86
C LYS A 181 38.28 -16.46 31.39
N LYS A 182 38.79 -15.37 30.81
CA LYS A 182 40.00 -14.68 31.29
C LYS A 182 39.82 -14.11 32.70
N ILE A 183 38.69 -13.48 32.99
CA ILE A 183 38.38 -12.96 34.33
C ILE A 183 38.29 -14.11 35.35
N GLU A 184 37.63 -15.21 35.00
CA GLU A 184 37.52 -16.39 35.88
C GLU A 184 38.89 -17.02 36.17
N THR A 185 39.75 -17.13 35.16
CA THR A 185 41.12 -17.65 35.30
C THR A 185 41.93 -16.76 36.24
N LEU A 186 41.90 -15.44 36.04
CA LEU A 186 42.62 -14.48 36.90
C LEU A 186 42.11 -14.50 38.35
N LYS A 187 40.80 -14.69 38.57
CA LYS A 187 40.24 -14.85 39.92
C LYS A 187 40.75 -16.12 40.61
N ALA A 188 40.79 -17.24 39.89
CA ALA A 188 41.32 -18.49 40.44
C ALA A 188 42.82 -18.36 40.79
N GLU A 189 43.61 -17.74 39.91
CA GLU A 189 45.02 -17.45 40.17
C GLU A 189 45.23 -16.51 41.37
N GLN A 190 44.36 -15.51 41.53
CA GLN A 190 44.36 -14.59 42.67
C GLN A 190 44.10 -15.34 43.98
N ASP A 191 43.11 -16.23 44.01
CA ASP A 191 42.75 -17.02 45.19
C ASP A 191 43.86 -18.00 45.58
N ASP A 192 44.47 -18.68 44.62
CA ASP A 192 45.56 -19.61 44.90
C ASP A 192 46.82 -18.89 45.38
N ASN A 193 47.15 -17.74 44.80
CA ASN A 193 48.25 -16.93 45.30
C ASN A 193 47.95 -16.36 46.70
N ARG A 194 46.70 -15.97 46.98
CA ARG A 194 46.30 -15.56 48.34
C ARG A 194 46.50 -16.68 49.36
N LYS A 195 46.12 -17.92 49.04
CA LYS A 195 46.39 -19.09 49.89
C LYS A 195 47.89 -19.30 50.09
N GLN A 196 48.70 -19.16 49.04
CA GLN A 196 50.15 -19.30 49.12
C GLN A 196 50.77 -18.25 50.04
N VAL A 197 50.36 -16.98 49.94
CA VAL A 197 50.82 -15.90 50.82
C VAL A 197 50.43 -16.15 52.28
N ILE A 198 49.20 -16.62 52.54
CA ILE A 198 48.75 -16.96 53.91
C ILE A 198 49.62 -18.08 54.49
N LYS A 199 49.91 -19.13 53.71
CA LYS A 199 50.76 -20.24 54.13
C LYS A 199 52.18 -19.77 54.45
N LEU A 200 52.82 -19.02 53.54
CA LEU A 200 54.18 -18.50 53.73
C LEU A 200 54.28 -17.57 54.94
N ASN A 201 53.28 -16.69 55.16
CA ASN A 201 53.23 -15.87 56.36
C ASN A 201 53.13 -16.72 57.64
N GLY A 202 52.29 -17.77 57.65
CA GLY A 202 52.14 -18.67 58.79
C GLY A 202 53.40 -19.48 59.09
N ASP A 203 54.11 -19.94 58.04
CA ASP A 203 55.39 -20.62 58.19
C ASP A 203 56.47 -19.69 58.76
N LEU A 204 56.49 -18.43 58.30
CA LEU A 204 57.41 -17.40 58.80
C LEU A 204 57.11 -17.04 60.26
N GLU A 205 55.85 -16.92 60.66
CA GLU A 205 55.44 -16.65 62.04
C GLU A 205 55.84 -17.80 63.00
N LYS A 206 55.69 -19.06 62.57
CA LYS A 206 56.17 -20.23 63.32
C LYS A 206 57.69 -20.21 63.51
N LEU A 207 58.44 -19.96 62.44
CA LEU A 207 59.90 -19.84 62.50
C LEU A 207 60.33 -18.70 63.43
N ASN A 208 59.67 -17.55 63.37
CA ASN A 208 60.00 -16.41 64.21
C ASN A 208 59.68 -16.67 65.69
N THR A 209 58.60 -17.41 65.96
CA THR A 209 58.25 -17.87 67.32
C THR A 209 59.29 -18.86 67.85
N GLN A 210 59.76 -19.81 67.02
CA GLN A 210 60.85 -20.72 67.36
C GLN A 210 62.15 -19.96 67.65
N LYS A 211 62.52 -19.00 66.79
CA LYS A 211 63.69 -18.14 66.98
C LYS A 211 63.61 -17.34 68.28
N THR A 212 62.45 -16.75 68.58
CA THR A 212 62.21 -16.01 69.83
C THR A 212 62.34 -16.93 71.06
N THR A 213 61.77 -18.13 70.99
CA THR A 213 61.85 -19.13 72.07
C THR A 213 63.30 -19.58 72.31
N LEU A 214 64.06 -19.86 71.25
CA LEU A 214 65.48 -20.23 71.34
C LEU A 214 66.33 -19.06 71.86
N SER A 215 66.05 -17.84 71.41
CA SER A 215 66.72 -16.63 71.91
C SER A 215 66.47 -16.42 73.41
N GLN A 216 65.23 -16.61 73.88
CA GLN A 216 64.90 -16.56 75.31
C GLN A 216 65.59 -17.67 76.10
N LYS A 217 65.67 -18.89 75.53
CA LYS A 217 66.39 -20.02 76.15
C LYS A 217 67.89 -19.72 76.26
N SER A 218 68.51 -19.18 75.21
CA SER A 218 69.90 -18.73 75.21
C SER A 218 70.14 -17.63 76.26
N GLN A 219 69.28 -16.62 76.32
CA GLN A 219 69.39 -15.52 77.30
C GLN A 219 69.24 -16.02 78.75
N LYS A 220 68.32 -16.96 79.00
CA LYS A 220 68.20 -17.61 80.32
C LYS A 220 69.47 -18.36 80.70
N LEU A 221 70.05 -19.14 79.78
CA LEU A 221 71.31 -19.88 80.01
C LEU A 221 72.50 -18.95 80.28
N LEU A 222 72.62 -17.86 79.53
CA LEU A 222 73.60 -16.79 79.77
C LEU A 222 73.44 -16.20 81.17
N THR A 223 72.20 -15.88 81.57
CA THR A 223 71.91 -15.27 82.88
C THR A 223 72.12 -16.25 84.05
N SER A 224 71.84 -17.54 83.86
CA SER A 224 72.14 -18.57 84.86
C SER A 224 73.64 -18.84 84.98
N SER A 225 74.40 -18.78 83.88
CA SER A 225 75.88 -18.90 83.93
C SER A 225 76.54 -17.73 84.66
N ALA A 226 75.93 -16.53 84.61
CA ALA A 226 76.42 -15.35 85.33
C ALA A 226 76.11 -15.38 86.85
N LYS A 227 75.26 -16.31 87.32
CA LYS A 227 74.85 -16.43 88.73
C LYS A 227 75.58 -17.54 89.50
N SER A 228 76.38 -18.38 88.86
CA SER A 228 77.06 -19.51 89.50
C SER A 228 78.39 -19.13 90.17
N SER A 229 78.47 -17.99 90.87
CA SER A 229 79.73 -17.50 91.47
C SER A 229 79.89 -17.71 92.98
N ASN A 230 79.02 -18.47 93.65
CA ASN A 230 79.11 -18.64 95.10
C ASN A 230 79.08 -20.14 95.47
N ASP A 231 80.25 -20.66 95.88
CA ASP A 231 80.48 -21.84 96.75
C ASP A 231 80.56 -23.29 96.22
N GLU A 232 81.04 -23.57 94.99
CA GLU A 232 81.35 -24.96 94.55
C GLU A 232 82.75 -25.15 93.91
N ASP A 233 83.32 -26.36 94.07
CA ASP A 233 84.66 -26.78 93.65
C ASP A 233 84.98 -26.45 92.17
N ILE A 234 86.20 -25.96 91.92
CA ILE A 234 86.70 -25.46 90.61
C ILE A 234 86.52 -26.48 89.48
N ASP A 235 86.63 -27.78 89.75
CA ASP A 235 86.49 -28.84 88.75
C ASP A 235 85.03 -29.06 88.30
N GLN A 236 84.06 -28.91 89.20
CA GLN A 236 82.63 -28.99 88.86
C GLN A 236 82.18 -27.76 88.08
N VAL A 237 82.71 -26.59 88.43
CA VAL A 237 82.50 -25.34 87.68
C VAL A 237 83.03 -25.47 86.25
N GLY A 238 84.20 -26.10 86.05
CA GLY A 238 84.77 -26.36 84.72
C GLY A 238 83.91 -27.29 83.85
N GLN A 239 83.36 -28.38 84.42
CA GLN A 239 82.45 -29.28 83.71
C GLN A 239 81.11 -28.61 83.38
N HIS A 240 80.57 -27.82 84.30
CA HIS A 240 79.32 -27.10 84.11
C HIS A 240 79.47 -25.98 83.05
N LEU A 241 80.61 -25.29 83.01
CA LEU A 241 80.97 -24.34 81.95
C LEU A 241 81.12 -25.01 80.59
N ALA A 242 81.75 -26.18 80.52
CA ALA A 242 81.91 -26.92 79.27
C ALA A 242 80.55 -27.36 78.71
N GLU A 243 79.64 -27.85 79.57
CA GLU A 243 78.29 -28.25 79.17
C GLU A 243 77.44 -27.03 78.74
N LEU A 244 77.49 -25.91 79.46
CA LEU A 244 76.84 -24.66 79.06
C LEU A 244 77.39 -24.13 77.73
N THR A 245 78.70 -24.22 77.51
CA THR A 245 79.35 -23.80 76.26
C THR A 245 78.88 -24.65 75.09
N LYS A 246 78.77 -25.97 75.30
CA LYS A 246 78.22 -26.90 74.30
C LYS A 246 76.75 -26.60 73.99
N GLN A 247 75.92 -26.40 75.02
CA GLN A 247 74.50 -26.04 74.84
C GLN A 247 74.32 -24.70 74.12
N LEU A 248 75.17 -23.71 74.38
CA LEU A 248 75.17 -22.43 73.66
C LEU A 248 75.63 -22.60 72.21
N SER A 249 76.61 -23.46 71.94
CA SER A 249 77.03 -23.80 70.58
C SER A 249 75.90 -24.48 69.80
N ASP A 250 75.28 -25.51 70.37
CA ASP A 250 74.17 -26.24 69.74
C ASP A 250 72.96 -25.32 69.47
N LEU A 251 72.65 -24.40 70.39
CA LEU A 251 71.61 -23.38 70.19
C LEU A 251 71.98 -22.38 69.10
N ARG A 252 73.26 -21.99 68.99
CA ARG A 252 73.75 -21.10 67.95
C ARG A 252 73.63 -21.75 66.57
N ASP A 253 73.95 -23.04 66.47
CA ASP A 253 73.80 -23.81 65.23
C ASP A 253 72.33 -23.98 64.85
N GLN A 254 71.44 -24.22 65.81
CA GLN A 254 69.99 -24.25 65.57
C GLN A 254 69.44 -22.90 65.07
N VAL A 255 69.90 -21.78 65.64
CA VAL A 255 69.52 -20.44 65.17
C VAL A 255 70.06 -20.17 63.76
N ALA A 256 71.30 -20.57 63.47
CA ALA A 256 71.88 -20.43 62.13
C ALA A 256 71.12 -21.27 61.08
N GLU A 257 70.66 -22.46 61.44
CA GLU A 257 69.86 -23.30 60.56
C GLU A 257 68.45 -22.72 60.34
N LEU A 258 67.83 -22.14 61.36
CA LEU A 258 66.57 -21.39 61.21
C LEU A 258 66.74 -20.15 60.32
N ASP A 259 67.87 -19.45 60.40
CA ASP A 259 68.17 -18.30 59.53
C ASP A 259 68.33 -18.73 58.06
N LYS A 260 68.96 -19.90 57.81
CA LYS A 260 69.02 -20.50 56.47
C LYS A 260 67.64 -20.89 55.94
N GLN A 261 66.69 -21.28 56.80
CA GLN A 261 65.32 -21.60 56.41
C GLN A 261 64.43 -20.36 56.22
N THR A 262 64.70 -19.29 56.98
CA THR A 262 63.93 -18.03 56.92
C THR A 262 64.18 -17.27 55.61
N THR A 263 65.43 -17.21 55.17
CA THR A 263 65.82 -16.43 53.98
C THR A 263 65.10 -16.87 52.68
N PRO A 264 64.99 -18.18 52.35
CA PRO A 264 64.22 -18.65 51.20
C PRO A 264 62.72 -18.35 51.30
N ILE A 265 62.13 -18.44 52.50
CA ILE A 265 60.70 -18.17 52.71
C ILE A 265 60.40 -16.68 52.54
N GLU A 266 61.25 -15.78 53.05
CA GLU A 266 61.15 -14.35 52.82
C GLU A 266 61.23 -13.98 51.33
N LYS A 267 62.15 -14.64 50.59
CA LYS A 267 62.27 -14.47 49.14
C LYS A 267 60.99 -14.94 48.41
N GLN A 268 60.50 -16.14 48.73
CA GLN A 268 59.26 -16.68 48.16
C GLN A 268 58.04 -15.80 48.50
N LEU A 269 57.99 -15.23 49.70
CA LEU A 269 56.92 -14.33 50.11
C LEU A 269 56.95 -13.02 49.31
N LYS A 270 58.13 -12.45 49.06
CA LYS A 270 58.31 -11.26 48.23
C LYS A 270 57.87 -11.54 46.78
N GLU A 271 58.29 -12.66 46.21
CA GLU A 271 57.90 -13.08 44.86
C GLU A 271 56.38 -13.34 44.75
N ALA A 272 55.77 -14.00 45.74
CA ALA A 272 54.33 -14.23 45.79
C ALA A 272 53.52 -12.92 45.89
N ARG A 273 54.00 -11.95 46.69
CA ARG A 273 53.39 -10.62 46.80
C ARG A 273 53.48 -9.84 45.49
N GLN A 274 54.63 -9.86 44.82
CA GLN A 274 54.79 -9.23 43.50
C GLN A 274 53.88 -9.88 42.43
N LYS A 275 53.81 -11.22 42.44
CA LYS A 275 52.89 -11.96 41.56
C LYS A 275 51.43 -11.56 41.81
N ARG A 276 51.05 -11.35 43.08
CA ARG A 276 49.68 -10.95 43.44
C ARG A 276 49.36 -9.56 42.88
N GLU A 277 50.26 -8.61 43.04
CA GLU A 277 50.08 -7.25 42.54
C GLU A 277 49.94 -7.23 41.00
N SER A 278 50.71 -8.07 40.30
CA SER A 278 50.56 -8.26 38.86
C SER A 278 49.21 -8.86 38.47
N ILE A 279 48.72 -9.87 39.20
CA ILE A 279 47.40 -10.49 38.95
C ILE A 279 46.28 -9.50 39.22
N ASP A 280 46.34 -8.75 40.32
CA ASP A 280 45.35 -7.74 40.69
C ASP A 280 45.27 -6.63 39.62
N GLY A 281 46.42 -6.18 39.11
CA GLY A 281 46.48 -5.23 37.99
C GLY A 281 45.91 -5.79 36.68
N ALA A 282 46.19 -7.05 36.37
CA ALA A 282 45.64 -7.72 35.18
C ALA A 282 44.12 -7.94 35.28
N LEU A 283 43.62 -8.32 36.47
CA LEU A 283 42.21 -8.51 36.75
C LEU A 283 41.44 -7.20 36.61
N LYS A 284 41.95 -6.11 37.20
CA LYS A 284 41.35 -4.78 37.09
C LYS A 284 41.27 -4.33 35.63
N LYS A 285 42.35 -4.46 34.86
CA LYS A 285 42.36 -4.12 33.42
C LYS A 285 41.38 -4.98 32.62
N ALA A 286 41.28 -6.28 32.92
CA ALA A 286 40.34 -7.18 32.27
C ALA A 286 38.88 -6.81 32.58
N GLN A 287 38.57 -6.45 33.82
CA GLN A 287 37.26 -5.97 34.25
C GLN A 287 36.89 -4.63 33.59
N GLU A 288 37.81 -3.65 33.59
CA GLU A 288 37.59 -2.35 32.93
C GLU A 288 37.37 -2.52 31.42
N THR A 289 38.12 -3.41 30.77
CA THR A 289 37.93 -3.72 29.34
C THR A 289 36.57 -4.35 29.10
N TYR A 290 36.13 -5.25 29.98
CA TYR A 290 34.82 -5.88 29.91
C TYR A 290 33.67 -4.89 30.15
N GLU A 291 33.83 -3.95 31.08
CA GLU A 291 32.83 -2.91 31.38
C GLU A 291 32.75 -1.82 30.31
N LYS A 292 33.88 -1.45 29.69
CA LYS A 292 33.95 -0.46 28.60
C LYS A 292 33.49 -1.01 27.25
N MET A 293 33.38 -2.32 27.09
CA MET A 293 32.78 -2.88 25.89
C MET A 293 31.28 -2.53 25.85
N ASP A 294 30.89 -1.72 24.87
CA ASP A 294 29.49 -1.42 24.55
C ASP A 294 28.65 -2.68 24.25
N LEU A 295 29.30 -3.84 24.09
CA LEU A 295 28.69 -5.15 23.93
C LEU A 295 27.67 -5.51 25.01
N ARG A 296 27.82 -5.02 26.25
CA ARG A 296 26.81 -5.27 27.31
C ARG A 296 25.50 -4.54 27.02
N LYS A 297 25.60 -3.28 26.57
CA LYS A 297 24.43 -2.48 26.18
C LYS A 297 23.81 -3.04 24.89
N ASP A 298 24.66 -3.39 23.92
CA ASP A 298 24.23 -3.99 22.66
C ASP A 298 23.52 -5.33 22.87
N ARG A 299 24.03 -6.18 23.78
CA ARG A 299 23.36 -7.43 24.19
C ARG A 299 21.99 -7.16 24.80
N GLN A 300 21.89 -6.24 25.75
CA GLN A 300 20.62 -5.91 26.40
C GLN A 300 19.60 -5.36 25.41
N GLN A 301 20.01 -4.45 24.52
CA GLN A 301 19.16 -3.91 23.47
C GLN A 301 18.70 -5.00 22.49
N THR A 302 19.62 -5.89 22.07
CA THR A 302 19.32 -7.03 21.19
C THR A 302 18.33 -7.99 21.84
N GLU A 303 18.52 -8.37 23.11
CA GLU A 303 17.60 -9.26 23.85
C GLU A 303 16.22 -8.62 24.05
N SER A 304 16.15 -7.33 24.40
CA SER A 304 14.89 -6.61 24.55
C SER A 304 14.12 -6.53 23.23
N ARG A 305 14.81 -6.23 22.13
CA ARG A 305 14.21 -6.17 20.78
C ARG A 305 13.72 -7.55 20.33
N TYR A 306 14.50 -8.60 20.55
CA TYR A 306 14.13 -9.99 20.25
C TYR A 306 12.87 -10.44 21.00
N LYS A 307 12.78 -10.13 22.30
CA LYS A 307 11.58 -10.44 23.11
C LYS A 307 10.34 -9.70 22.60
N ARG A 308 10.47 -8.42 22.24
CA ARG A 308 9.36 -7.63 21.70
C ARG A 308 8.87 -8.19 20.37
N LEU A 309 9.77 -8.48 19.44
CA LEU A 309 9.44 -9.09 18.15
C LEU A 309 8.76 -10.45 18.30
N THR A 310 9.18 -11.25 19.28
CA THR A 310 8.52 -12.55 19.58
C THR A 310 7.06 -12.35 19.96
N GLN A 311 6.77 -11.40 20.86
CA GLN A 311 5.38 -11.09 21.26
C GLN A 311 4.55 -10.53 20.10
N GLU A 312 5.16 -9.69 19.25
CA GLU A 312 4.51 -9.15 18.06
C GLU A 312 4.22 -10.26 17.01
N LEU A 313 5.13 -11.22 16.82
CA LEU A 313 4.93 -12.39 15.95
C LEU A 313 3.75 -13.25 16.42
N ASP A 314 3.64 -13.52 17.73
CA ASP A 314 2.54 -14.32 18.27
C ASP A 314 1.19 -13.64 18.05
N ARG A 315 1.10 -12.33 18.32
CA ARG A 315 -0.11 -11.54 18.04
C ARG A 315 -0.47 -11.50 16.56
N LEU A 316 0.52 -11.38 15.68
CA LEU A 316 0.31 -11.39 14.23
C LEU A 316 -0.17 -12.77 13.73
N LYS A 317 0.34 -13.87 14.30
CA LYS A 317 -0.15 -15.23 14.00
C LYS A 317 -1.60 -15.39 14.41
N GLU A 318 -1.96 -14.96 15.62
CA GLU A 318 -3.36 -14.97 16.10
C GLU A 318 -4.28 -14.15 15.19
N THR A 319 -3.86 -12.95 14.80
CA THR A 319 -4.62 -12.06 13.90
C THR A 319 -4.83 -12.71 12.53
N ARG A 320 -3.77 -13.28 11.94
CA ARG A 320 -3.84 -14.02 10.67
C ARG A 320 -4.78 -15.21 10.77
N ASP A 321 -4.71 -15.99 11.85
CA ASP A 321 -5.49 -17.21 12.01
C ASP A 321 -6.98 -16.89 12.25
N ALA A 322 -7.27 -15.82 13.00
CA ALA A 322 -8.63 -15.29 13.12
C ALA A 322 -9.19 -14.82 11.76
N ALA A 323 -8.37 -14.13 10.94
CA ALA A 323 -8.76 -13.71 9.60
C ALA A 323 -9.03 -14.90 8.67
N LYS A 324 -8.22 -15.97 8.74
CA LYS A 324 -8.45 -17.23 8.01
C LYS A 324 -9.76 -17.91 8.44
N GLN A 325 -10.04 -17.96 9.73
CA GLN A 325 -11.29 -18.54 10.22
C GLN A 325 -12.51 -17.72 9.77
N ARG A 326 -12.40 -16.40 9.79
CA ARG A 326 -13.42 -15.50 9.25
C ARG A 326 -13.62 -15.74 7.75
N GLN A 327 -12.54 -15.87 7.00
CA GLN A 327 -12.59 -16.15 5.56
C GLN A 327 -13.30 -17.48 5.26
N ALA A 328 -12.99 -18.55 5.99
CA ALA A 328 -13.67 -19.84 5.83
C ALA A 328 -15.19 -19.71 6.10
N THR A 329 -15.56 -18.99 7.16
CA THR A 329 -16.97 -18.74 7.50
C THR A 329 -17.70 -17.94 6.41
N LEU A 330 -17.03 -16.95 5.83
CA LEU A 330 -17.56 -16.16 4.71
C LEU A 330 -17.76 -17.03 3.47
N ASN A 331 -16.80 -17.91 3.17
CA ASN A 331 -16.89 -18.84 2.04
C ASN A 331 -18.07 -19.82 2.17
N ASP A 332 -18.28 -20.37 3.37
CA ASP A 332 -19.44 -21.23 3.66
C ASP A 332 -20.75 -20.46 3.50
N SER A 333 -20.79 -19.20 3.95
CA SER A 333 -21.95 -18.32 3.81
C SER A 333 -22.25 -18.00 2.34
N THR A 334 -21.23 -17.75 1.52
CA THR A 334 -21.37 -17.57 0.07
C THR A 334 -21.91 -18.85 -0.58
N GLY A 335 -21.36 -20.02 -0.22
CA GLY A 335 -21.83 -21.31 -0.73
C GLY A 335 -23.29 -21.62 -0.37
N PHE A 336 -23.74 -21.22 0.82
CA PHE A 336 -25.15 -21.30 1.22
C PHE A 336 -26.04 -20.43 0.33
N VAL A 337 -25.64 -19.18 0.09
CA VAL A 337 -26.39 -18.25 -0.77
C VAL A 337 -26.45 -18.78 -2.20
N ASP A 338 -25.34 -19.30 -2.74
CA ASP A 338 -25.32 -19.93 -4.06
C ASP A 338 -26.26 -21.14 -4.16
N GLY A 339 -26.31 -21.98 -3.11
CA GLY A 339 -27.26 -23.09 -3.03
C GLY A 339 -28.72 -22.64 -3.04
N TYR A 340 -29.04 -21.57 -2.30
CA TYR A 340 -30.37 -20.95 -2.29
C TYR A 340 -30.74 -20.39 -3.66
N LEU A 341 -29.83 -19.64 -4.28
CA LEU A 341 -30.02 -19.05 -5.58
C LEU A 341 -30.29 -20.11 -6.66
N LYS A 342 -29.50 -21.18 -6.66
CA LYS A 342 -29.70 -22.32 -7.55
C LYS A 342 -31.06 -22.99 -7.35
N THR A 343 -31.46 -23.20 -6.10
CA THR A 343 -32.70 -23.93 -5.78
C THR A 343 -33.96 -23.16 -6.16
N TYR A 344 -34.00 -21.85 -5.88
CA TYR A 344 -35.22 -21.05 -6.04
C TYR A 344 -35.27 -20.23 -7.33
N PHE A 345 -34.12 -19.98 -7.96
CA PHE A 345 -34.00 -19.14 -9.16
C PHE A 345 -33.32 -19.85 -10.33
N ASN A 346 -33.02 -21.15 -10.19
CA ASN A 346 -32.36 -21.98 -11.21
C ASN A 346 -31.03 -21.41 -11.74
N SER A 347 -30.39 -20.56 -10.95
CA SER A 347 -29.16 -19.85 -11.31
C SER A 347 -28.36 -19.59 -10.05
N THR A 348 -27.08 -19.94 -10.04
CA THR A 348 -26.11 -19.43 -9.05
C THR A 348 -25.56 -18.06 -9.46
N ARG A 349 -25.88 -17.61 -10.69
CA ARG A 349 -25.37 -16.39 -11.30
C ARG A 349 -26.23 -15.20 -10.97
N VAL A 350 -25.54 -14.11 -10.67
CA VAL A 350 -26.13 -12.82 -10.34
C VAL A 350 -26.16 -11.94 -11.57
N MET A 351 -27.37 -11.53 -11.98
CA MET A 351 -27.55 -10.31 -12.75
C MET A 351 -28.08 -9.24 -11.80
N ARG A 352 -27.20 -8.35 -11.35
CA ARG A 352 -27.60 -7.17 -10.57
C ARG A 352 -28.08 -6.10 -11.51
N LYS A 353 -29.00 -5.25 -11.04
CA LYS A 353 -29.21 -3.97 -11.70
C LYS A 353 -27.94 -3.14 -11.50
N LEU A 354 -27.36 -2.65 -12.59
CA LEU A 354 -26.28 -1.68 -12.53
C LEU A 354 -26.86 -0.36 -12.01
N HIS A 355 -26.27 0.15 -10.93
CA HIS A 355 -26.57 1.45 -10.35
C HIS A 355 -25.37 2.37 -10.56
N PHE A 356 -25.63 3.59 -10.99
CA PHE A 356 -24.61 4.63 -11.11
C PHE A 356 -24.50 5.38 -9.77
N ASN A 357 -23.28 5.51 -9.29
CA ASN A 357 -22.94 6.24 -8.06
C ASN A 357 -22.61 7.70 -8.39
N ASP A 358 -23.29 8.65 -7.75
CA ASP A 358 -23.08 10.09 -7.89
C ASP A 358 -21.66 10.57 -7.51
N GLY A 359 -20.93 9.80 -6.71
CA GLY A 359 -19.54 10.09 -6.34
C GLY A 359 -18.50 9.67 -7.38
N ARG A 360 -18.91 9.16 -8.55
CA ARG A 360 -18.00 8.73 -9.63
C ARG A 360 -18.16 9.63 -10.84
N HIS A 361 -17.09 9.77 -11.59
CA HIS A 361 -17.10 10.44 -12.88
C HIS A 361 -17.31 9.41 -14.00
N TYR A 362 -18.20 9.73 -14.94
CA TYR A 362 -18.56 8.86 -16.06
C TYR A 362 -18.27 9.55 -17.39
N GLY A 363 -17.58 8.86 -18.29
CA GLY A 363 -17.44 9.23 -19.69
C GLY A 363 -18.20 8.26 -20.59
N LEU A 364 -19.10 8.74 -21.44
CA LEU A 364 -19.68 7.99 -22.55
C LEU A 364 -18.82 8.21 -23.79
N TYR A 365 -18.04 7.20 -24.15
CA TYR A 365 -17.28 7.18 -25.39
C TYR A 365 -18.15 6.79 -26.57
N VAL A 366 -18.09 7.61 -27.63
CA VAL A 366 -18.72 7.36 -28.91
C VAL A 366 -17.63 7.48 -29.97
N ASP A 367 -17.53 6.47 -30.86
CA ASP A 367 -16.47 6.41 -31.87
C ASP A 367 -16.51 7.62 -32.83
N SER A 368 -17.72 8.13 -33.10
CA SER A 368 -17.92 9.31 -33.94
C SER A 368 -19.22 10.02 -33.60
N LEU A 369 -19.12 11.32 -33.38
CA LEU A 369 -20.26 12.25 -33.35
C LEU A 369 -20.44 13.00 -34.68
N ALA A 370 -19.83 12.53 -35.77
CA ALA A 370 -20.07 13.05 -37.11
C ALA A 370 -21.56 12.91 -37.47
N GLY A 371 -22.25 14.05 -37.56
CA GLY A 371 -23.71 14.07 -37.75
C GLY A 371 -24.50 13.85 -36.47
N LEU A 372 -24.33 14.74 -35.48
CA LEU A 372 -25.14 14.80 -34.25
C LEU A 372 -26.66 14.64 -34.47
N ALA A 373 -27.19 14.90 -35.67
CA ALA A 373 -28.59 14.71 -36.05
C ALA A 373 -28.95 13.28 -36.51
N ILE A 374 -28.04 12.30 -36.44
CA ILE A 374 -28.37 10.90 -36.78
C ILE A 374 -29.24 10.32 -35.67
N SER A 375 -30.39 9.75 -36.08
CA SER A 375 -31.42 9.23 -35.18
C SER A 375 -30.92 8.17 -34.20
N SER A 376 -29.92 7.37 -34.56
CA SER A 376 -29.33 6.34 -33.70
C SER A 376 -28.56 6.93 -32.51
N ILE A 377 -27.74 7.96 -32.73
CA ILE A 377 -27.00 8.66 -31.66
C ILE A 377 -27.99 9.33 -30.72
N GLN A 378 -28.97 10.06 -31.26
CA GLN A 378 -30.01 10.69 -30.43
C GLN A 378 -30.79 9.66 -29.59
N THR A 379 -31.11 8.50 -30.18
CA THR A 379 -31.80 7.42 -29.48
C THR A 379 -30.94 6.86 -28.34
N LEU A 380 -29.66 6.59 -28.60
CA LEU A 380 -28.72 6.10 -27.58
C LEU A 380 -28.63 7.08 -26.41
N PHE A 381 -28.38 8.36 -26.69
CA PHE A 381 -28.22 9.39 -25.67
C PHE A 381 -29.50 9.56 -24.85
N THR A 382 -30.66 9.57 -25.51
CA THR A 382 -31.96 9.68 -24.82
C THR A 382 -32.19 8.48 -23.90
N ARG A 383 -31.85 7.27 -24.34
CA ARG A 383 -32.03 6.06 -23.53
C ARG A 383 -31.05 6.02 -22.35
N ILE A 384 -29.80 6.44 -22.56
CA ILE A 384 -28.82 6.58 -21.48
C ILE A 384 -29.28 7.66 -20.50
N ASP A 385 -29.70 8.84 -20.95
CA ASP A 385 -30.20 9.94 -20.09
C ASP A 385 -31.34 9.47 -19.17
N LYS A 386 -32.27 8.66 -19.71
CA LYS A 386 -33.38 8.08 -18.94
C LYS A 386 -32.97 6.93 -18.02
N GLY A 387 -32.00 6.11 -18.44
CA GLY A 387 -31.54 4.94 -17.69
C GLY A 387 -30.46 5.23 -16.65
N PHE A 388 -29.79 6.37 -16.76
CA PHE A 388 -28.70 6.79 -15.90
C PHE A 388 -29.25 7.45 -14.63
N ASP A 389 -29.12 6.74 -13.50
CA ASP A 389 -29.55 7.21 -12.18
C ASP A 389 -28.52 8.09 -11.46
N GLY A 390 -27.34 8.31 -12.06
CA GLY A 390 -26.32 9.22 -11.54
C GLY A 390 -26.56 10.70 -11.85
N ASP A 391 -25.73 11.59 -11.30
CA ASP A 391 -25.82 13.05 -11.52
C ASP A 391 -25.47 13.47 -12.95
N LYS A 392 -24.22 13.29 -13.38
CA LYS A 392 -23.71 13.76 -14.68
C LYS A 392 -22.85 12.72 -15.39
N ILE A 393 -22.91 12.78 -16.72
CA ILE A 393 -22.06 12.03 -17.64
C ILE A 393 -21.42 12.98 -18.65
N GLN A 394 -20.14 12.78 -18.93
CA GLN A 394 -19.43 13.49 -20.00
C GLN A 394 -19.53 12.70 -21.29
N THR A 395 -19.71 13.38 -22.40
CA THR A 395 -19.60 12.76 -23.73
C THR A 395 -18.15 12.81 -24.16
N VAL A 396 -17.64 11.71 -24.69
CA VAL A 396 -16.25 11.56 -25.09
C VAL A 396 -16.20 11.11 -26.54
N ASP A 397 -15.41 11.80 -27.35
CA ASP A 397 -15.24 11.55 -28.78
C ASP A 397 -13.85 12.07 -29.19
N THR A 398 -13.14 11.36 -30.06
CA THR A 398 -11.76 11.69 -30.44
C THR A 398 -11.63 12.16 -31.88
N GLU A 399 -12.72 12.09 -32.66
CA GLU A 399 -12.71 12.43 -34.07
C GLU A 399 -12.74 13.96 -34.29
N PHE A 400 -12.04 14.43 -35.32
CA PHE A 400 -12.18 15.82 -35.73
C PHE A 400 -13.52 16.03 -36.42
N ASN A 401 -14.36 16.87 -35.84
CA ASN A 401 -15.56 17.37 -36.50
C ASN A 401 -15.78 18.85 -36.17
N ILE A 402 -15.61 19.69 -37.19
CA ILE A 402 -15.76 21.15 -37.07
C ILE A 402 -17.17 21.55 -36.60
N SER A 403 -18.19 20.77 -36.96
CA SER A 403 -19.57 21.03 -36.55
C SER A 403 -19.80 20.75 -35.06
N LEU A 404 -18.99 19.90 -34.41
CA LEU A 404 -19.08 19.67 -32.95
C LEU A 404 -18.68 20.91 -32.16
N LEU A 405 -17.67 21.64 -32.65
CA LEU A 405 -17.14 22.84 -32.00
C LEU A 405 -18.21 23.93 -31.80
N THR A 406 -19.29 23.90 -32.59
CA THR A 406 -20.41 24.86 -32.50
C THR A 406 -21.77 24.20 -32.28
N GLY A 407 -21.88 22.89 -32.48
CA GLY A 407 -23.15 22.16 -32.53
C GLY A 407 -23.54 21.42 -31.26
N TRP A 408 -22.59 21.12 -30.36
CA TRP A 408 -22.85 20.32 -29.16
C TRP A 408 -23.88 20.94 -28.22
N ASP A 409 -23.73 22.23 -27.88
CA ASP A 409 -24.67 22.90 -26.99
C ASP A 409 -26.08 23.01 -27.59
N ARG A 410 -26.15 23.22 -28.91
CA ARG A 410 -27.42 23.19 -29.65
C ARG A 410 -28.04 21.80 -29.60
N PHE A 411 -27.27 20.75 -29.87
CA PHE A 411 -27.74 19.37 -29.81
C PHE A 411 -28.29 19.03 -28.42
N LYS A 412 -27.55 19.32 -27.33
CA LYS A 412 -28.05 19.12 -25.95
C LYS A 412 -29.36 19.86 -25.71
N LYS A 413 -29.45 21.12 -26.15
CA LYS A 413 -30.65 21.95 -26.00
C LYS A 413 -31.85 21.39 -26.77
N ASP A 414 -31.64 21.00 -28.02
CA ASP A 414 -32.70 20.52 -28.92
C ASP A 414 -33.21 19.12 -28.52
N THR A 415 -32.35 18.30 -27.89
CA THR A 415 -32.69 16.94 -27.42
C THR A 415 -33.21 16.89 -25.98
N GLY A 416 -32.97 17.94 -25.18
CA GLY A 416 -33.39 17.99 -23.77
C GLY A 416 -32.59 17.05 -22.85
N LEU A 417 -31.39 16.66 -23.24
CA LEU A 417 -30.51 15.78 -22.46
C LEU A 417 -30.04 16.50 -21.18
N SER A 418 -30.43 15.96 -20.02
CA SER A 418 -30.26 16.62 -18.72
C SER A 418 -29.05 16.13 -17.93
N LYS A 419 -28.62 14.89 -18.17
CA LYS A 419 -27.49 14.21 -17.52
C LYS A 419 -26.16 14.49 -18.23
N PHE A 420 -26.19 14.82 -19.52
CA PHE A 420 -25.01 15.09 -20.32
C PHE A 420 -24.46 16.50 -20.06
N ASP A 421 -23.26 16.58 -19.48
CA ASP A 421 -22.63 17.85 -19.10
C ASP A 421 -21.70 18.38 -20.21
N LYS A 422 -20.46 17.89 -20.24
CA LYS A 422 -19.38 18.36 -21.11
C LYS A 422 -19.12 17.41 -22.26
N LEU A 423 -18.67 17.97 -23.38
CA LEU A 423 -18.05 17.24 -24.48
C LEU A 423 -16.54 17.28 -24.31
N MET A 424 -15.94 16.10 -24.10
CA MET A 424 -14.51 15.88 -24.04
C MET A 424 -14.04 15.37 -25.41
N ASN A 425 -13.46 16.26 -26.19
CA ASN A 425 -12.87 15.94 -27.49
C ASN A 425 -11.56 16.72 -27.64
N PRO A 426 -10.47 16.10 -28.15
CA PRO A 426 -9.14 16.74 -28.20
C PRO A 426 -9.17 18.09 -28.90
N HIS A 427 -9.95 18.16 -29.98
CA HIS A 427 -10.07 19.35 -30.80
C HIS A 427 -10.91 20.42 -30.11
N VAL A 428 -11.98 20.04 -29.42
CA VAL A 428 -12.81 20.96 -28.63
C VAL A 428 -12.02 21.55 -27.47
N VAL A 429 -11.28 20.71 -26.73
CA VAL A 429 -10.44 21.14 -25.62
C VAL A 429 -9.33 22.07 -26.12
N ALA A 430 -8.59 21.67 -27.15
CA ALA A 430 -7.54 22.51 -27.72
C ALA A 430 -8.08 23.82 -28.30
N TRP A 431 -9.31 23.85 -28.80
CA TRP A 431 -9.95 25.07 -29.29
C TRP A 431 -10.45 25.99 -28.16
N ALA A 432 -10.78 25.44 -26.99
CA ALA A 432 -11.11 26.23 -25.80
C ALA A 432 -9.86 26.82 -25.13
N GLU A 433 -8.73 26.11 -25.22
CA GLU A 433 -7.43 26.56 -24.73
C GLU A 433 -6.83 27.64 -25.65
N THR A 434 -6.46 28.79 -25.07
CA THR A 434 -5.65 29.79 -25.77
C THR A 434 -4.36 29.99 -24.98
N SER A 435 -3.23 29.69 -25.61
CA SER A 435 -1.93 29.58 -24.94
C SER A 435 -1.45 30.91 -24.37
N ASN A 436 -1.92 32.04 -24.95
CA ASN A 436 -1.41 33.38 -24.67
C ASN A 436 -2.49 34.48 -24.62
N GLY A 437 -3.79 34.13 -24.60
CA GLY A 437 -4.90 35.09 -24.70
C GLY A 437 -4.98 35.87 -26.03
N LYS A 438 -4.04 35.64 -26.95
CA LYS A 438 -4.05 36.15 -28.31
C LYS A 438 -4.98 35.29 -29.16
N ARG A 439 -5.63 35.90 -30.15
CA ARG A 439 -6.41 35.19 -31.16
C ARG A 439 -5.82 35.47 -32.53
N GLN A 440 -5.89 34.49 -33.42
CA GLN A 440 -5.64 34.66 -34.85
C GLN A 440 -6.47 35.85 -35.34
N LYS A 441 -5.88 36.61 -36.26
CA LYS A 441 -6.67 37.58 -37.01
C LYS A 441 -7.70 36.80 -37.83
N GLN A 442 -8.95 37.27 -37.82
CA GLN A 442 -9.97 36.70 -38.68
C GLN A 442 -9.50 36.80 -40.13
N GLN A 443 -9.63 35.70 -40.87
CA GLN A 443 -9.31 35.63 -42.28
C GLN A 443 -10.23 36.58 -43.05
N THR A 444 -9.63 37.54 -43.75
CA THR A 444 -10.34 38.42 -44.67
C THR A 444 -10.14 37.92 -46.10
N ILE A 445 -11.07 38.28 -46.98
CA ILE A 445 -10.96 37.99 -48.42
C ILE A 445 -9.72 38.64 -49.02
N SER A 446 -9.42 39.89 -48.65
CA SER A 446 -8.21 40.57 -49.11
C SER A 446 -6.93 39.85 -48.68
N ALA A 447 -6.87 39.31 -47.46
CA ALA A 447 -5.69 38.55 -47.02
C ALA A 447 -5.61 37.16 -47.68
N LEU A 448 -6.74 36.56 -48.05
CA LEU A 448 -6.80 35.26 -48.73
C LEU A 448 -6.36 35.38 -50.20
N LEU A 449 -6.76 36.47 -50.85
CA LEU A 449 -6.46 36.74 -52.26
C LEU A 449 -5.08 37.35 -52.50
N ASP A 450 -4.23 37.47 -51.47
CA ASP A 450 -2.88 38.00 -51.65
C ASP A 450 -2.11 37.12 -52.63
N ASN A 451 -1.78 37.67 -53.81
CA ASN A 451 -1.21 36.98 -54.98
C ASN A 451 -2.14 36.07 -55.81
N TRP A 452 -3.45 36.25 -55.69
CA TRP A 452 -4.46 35.53 -56.47
C TRP A 452 -5.31 36.46 -57.33
N LYS A 453 -5.65 36.01 -58.54
CA LYS A 453 -6.56 36.71 -59.45
C LYS A 453 -7.93 36.03 -59.43
N VAL A 454 -8.97 36.76 -59.05
CA VAL A 454 -10.35 36.26 -59.08
C VAL A 454 -10.77 35.92 -60.51
N THR A 455 -11.30 34.71 -60.71
CA THR A 455 -11.80 34.20 -61.99
C THR A 455 -13.31 33.97 -61.99
N LYS A 456 -13.93 33.71 -60.82
CA LYS A 456 -15.39 33.64 -60.64
C LYS A 456 -15.83 34.29 -59.33
N GLY A 457 -17.04 34.84 -59.35
CA GLY A 457 -17.59 35.63 -58.24
C GLY A 457 -17.23 37.12 -58.37
N SER A 458 -17.29 37.85 -57.25
CA SER A 458 -16.86 39.25 -57.16
C SER A 458 -15.55 39.37 -56.39
N GLN A 459 -14.89 40.53 -56.41
CA GLN A 459 -13.68 40.77 -55.62
C GLN A 459 -13.93 40.66 -54.11
N ASP A 460 -15.12 41.05 -53.65
CA ASP A 460 -15.52 40.97 -52.25
C ASP A 460 -16.06 39.59 -51.84
N ARG A 461 -16.42 38.76 -52.84
CA ARG A 461 -16.95 37.40 -52.63
C ARG A 461 -16.53 36.48 -53.79
N PRO A 462 -15.23 36.17 -53.90
CA PRO A 462 -14.72 35.26 -54.93
C PRO A 462 -15.19 33.84 -54.64
N THR A 463 -15.61 33.12 -55.68
CA THR A 463 -15.86 31.67 -55.57
C THR A 463 -14.74 30.86 -56.23
N GLU A 464 -13.96 31.50 -57.11
CA GLU A 464 -12.78 30.91 -57.74
C GLU A 464 -11.72 31.99 -57.99
N ALA A 465 -10.45 31.65 -57.75
CA ALA A 465 -9.31 32.49 -58.07
C ALA A 465 -8.14 31.64 -58.57
N THR A 466 -7.26 32.21 -59.40
CA THR A 466 -6.07 31.53 -59.91
C THR A 466 -4.81 32.22 -59.41
N SER A 467 -3.76 31.46 -59.12
CA SER A 467 -2.46 32.03 -58.76
C SER A 467 -1.92 32.90 -59.90
N HIS A 468 -1.02 33.84 -59.58
CA HIS A 468 -0.42 34.71 -60.61
C HIS A 468 0.31 33.96 -61.72
N ASP A 469 0.90 32.79 -61.44
CA ASP A 469 1.54 31.93 -62.43
C ASP A 469 0.57 31.01 -63.18
N GLY A 470 -0.73 31.06 -62.84
CA GLY A 470 -1.80 30.28 -63.46
C GLY A 470 -1.75 28.78 -63.17
N LYS A 471 -0.86 28.31 -62.28
CA LYS A 471 -0.67 26.87 -62.01
C LYS A 471 -1.64 26.31 -60.98
N LEU A 472 -2.16 27.16 -60.11
CA LEU A 472 -3.06 26.77 -59.03
C LEU A 472 -4.42 27.46 -59.18
N THR A 473 -5.47 26.72 -58.85
CA THR A 473 -6.84 27.24 -58.80
C THR A 473 -7.36 27.09 -57.38
N MET A 474 -7.83 28.17 -56.78
CA MET A 474 -8.47 28.20 -55.48
C MET A 474 -9.98 28.23 -55.67
N LYS A 475 -10.72 27.41 -54.93
CA LYS A 475 -12.18 27.49 -54.76
C LYS A 475 -12.50 27.83 -53.31
N ILE A 476 -13.47 28.72 -53.12
CA ILE A 476 -13.80 29.27 -51.80
C ILE A 476 -15.27 29.05 -51.53
N ASP A 477 -15.56 28.33 -50.44
CA ASP A 477 -16.90 28.10 -49.92
C ASP A 477 -17.14 28.96 -48.67
N TYR A 478 -18.39 29.38 -48.50
CA TYR A 478 -18.81 30.33 -47.48
C TYR A 478 -19.90 29.74 -46.58
N TYR A 479 -19.93 30.22 -45.34
CA TYR A 479 -21.09 30.11 -44.47
C TYR A 479 -22.23 31.02 -44.92
N ASP A 480 -23.43 30.81 -44.37
CA ASP A 480 -24.62 31.63 -44.62
C ASP A 480 -24.41 33.10 -44.18
N ASP A 481 -23.54 33.37 -43.20
CA ASP A 481 -23.17 34.71 -42.73
C ASP A 481 -22.09 35.39 -43.60
N ASN A 482 -21.75 34.79 -44.75
CA ASN A 482 -20.68 35.18 -45.66
C ASN A 482 -19.25 35.07 -45.09
N GLY A 483 -19.03 34.42 -43.94
CA GLY A 483 -17.69 34.04 -43.51
C GLY A 483 -17.10 32.96 -44.41
N VAL A 484 -15.77 33.00 -44.65
CA VAL A 484 -15.08 31.90 -45.32
C VAL A 484 -15.18 30.65 -44.46
N TRP A 485 -15.65 29.55 -45.04
CA TRP A 485 -15.77 28.25 -44.40
C TRP A 485 -14.66 27.31 -44.82
N LYS A 486 -14.42 27.22 -46.14
CA LYS A 486 -13.50 26.25 -46.71
C LYS A 486 -12.81 26.82 -47.93
N VAL A 487 -11.54 26.52 -48.08
CA VAL A 487 -10.73 26.90 -49.24
C VAL A 487 -10.03 25.67 -49.77
N ASP A 488 -10.36 25.27 -50.99
CA ASP A 488 -9.67 24.19 -51.71
C ASP A 488 -8.71 24.80 -52.74
N VAL A 489 -7.44 24.40 -52.69
CA VAL A 489 -6.44 24.76 -53.68
C VAL A 489 -6.11 23.54 -54.51
N TYR A 490 -6.29 23.68 -55.83
CA TYR A 490 -6.09 22.66 -56.82
C TYR A 490 -4.79 22.88 -57.58
N ARG A 491 -4.12 21.77 -57.91
CA ARG A 491 -3.02 21.72 -58.88
C ARG A 491 -3.49 20.87 -60.05
N GLY A 492 -3.85 21.51 -61.17
CA GLY A 492 -4.61 20.83 -62.22
C GLY A 492 -6.01 20.46 -61.73
N ASN A 493 -6.36 19.18 -61.79
CA ASN A 493 -7.66 18.67 -61.31
C ASN A 493 -7.62 18.10 -59.89
N ASP A 494 -6.43 17.98 -59.29
CA ASP A 494 -6.25 17.36 -57.98
C ASP A 494 -6.24 18.42 -56.88
N VAL A 495 -6.94 18.12 -55.77
CA VAL A 495 -6.89 18.96 -54.57
C VAL A 495 -5.51 18.79 -53.94
N TYR A 496 -4.76 19.88 -53.87
CA TYR A 496 -3.44 19.93 -53.24
C TYR A 496 -3.53 20.33 -51.76
N LYS A 497 -4.45 21.25 -51.43
CA LYS A 497 -4.63 21.75 -50.07
C LYS A 497 -6.10 22.06 -49.79
N THR A 498 -6.56 21.77 -48.58
CA THR A 498 -7.85 22.23 -48.06
C THR A 498 -7.62 22.93 -46.73
N ASP A 499 -8.04 24.18 -46.64
CA ASP A 499 -8.12 24.92 -45.38
C ASP A 499 -9.56 24.97 -44.90
N LEU A 500 -9.77 24.62 -43.62
CA LEU A 500 -11.06 24.71 -42.94
C LEU A 500 -11.01 25.82 -41.90
N TYR A 501 -12.00 26.69 -41.94
CA TYR A 501 -12.10 27.86 -41.07
C TYR A 501 -13.26 27.70 -40.10
N LEU A 502 -12.99 27.98 -38.82
CA LEU A 502 -14.01 28.05 -37.78
C LEU A 502 -14.04 29.46 -37.20
N ASN A 503 -15.23 30.08 -37.17
CA ASN A 503 -15.38 31.49 -36.75
C ASN A 503 -14.39 32.42 -37.47
N ARG A 504 -14.17 32.16 -38.77
CA ARG A 504 -13.23 32.88 -39.66
C ARG A 504 -11.76 32.77 -39.25
N MET A 505 -11.39 31.82 -38.39
CA MET A 505 -10.00 31.52 -38.04
C MET A 505 -9.61 30.17 -38.63
N LEU A 506 -8.35 30.03 -39.06
CA LEU A 506 -7.88 28.76 -39.63
C LEU A 506 -7.87 27.70 -38.52
N ALA A 507 -8.64 26.63 -38.72
CA ALA A 507 -8.76 25.53 -37.76
C ALA A 507 -7.94 24.32 -38.18
N VAL A 508 -7.98 23.98 -39.48
CA VAL A 508 -7.26 22.82 -40.03
C VAL A 508 -6.73 23.15 -41.41
N SER A 509 -5.52 22.70 -41.70
CA SER A 509 -4.98 22.61 -43.06
C SER A 509 -4.70 21.15 -43.39
N ARG A 510 -5.25 20.68 -44.51
CA ARG A 510 -4.96 19.36 -45.09
C ARG A 510 -4.15 19.54 -46.34
N PHE A 511 -3.09 18.75 -46.48
CA PHE A 511 -2.20 18.74 -47.64
C PHE A 511 -2.17 17.34 -48.23
N TRP A 512 -2.33 17.24 -49.54
CA TRP A 512 -2.14 15.99 -50.27
C TRP A 512 -0.91 16.12 -51.15
N ASP A 513 0.07 15.25 -50.93
CA ASP A 513 1.20 15.10 -51.85
C ASP A 513 0.92 13.91 -52.76
N VAL A 514 0.77 14.18 -54.06
CA VAL A 514 0.43 13.19 -55.07
C VAL A 514 1.53 12.13 -55.13
N GLY A 515 1.30 10.99 -54.45
CA GLY A 515 2.21 9.84 -54.40
C GLY A 515 3.01 9.65 -53.10
N ASN A 516 2.99 10.59 -52.14
CA ASN A 516 3.83 10.53 -50.93
C ASN A 516 3.08 10.59 -49.59
N GLY A 517 1.75 10.76 -49.61
CA GLY A 517 0.91 10.76 -48.41
C GLY A 517 0.08 12.03 -48.22
N ALA A 518 -0.54 12.15 -47.06
CA ALA A 518 -1.31 13.33 -46.66
C ALA A 518 -0.84 13.84 -45.29
N ASN A 519 -0.97 15.14 -45.05
CA ASN A 519 -0.72 15.73 -43.73
C ASN A 519 -1.90 16.59 -43.32
N GLU A 520 -2.28 16.50 -42.07
CA GLU A 520 -3.29 17.34 -41.44
C GLU A 520 -2.65 18.11 -40.29
N ILE A 521 -2.80 19.42 -40.30
CA ILE A 521 -2.27 20.31 -39.26
C ILE A 521 -3.46 21.00 -38.60
N TYR A 522 -3.53 20.89 -37.28
CA TYR A 522 -4.61 21.39 -36.47
C TYR A 522 -4.14 22.58 -35.62
N TYR A 523 -4.87 23.67 -35.68
CA TYR A 523 -4.51 24.95 -35.07
C TYR A 523 -5.45 25.31 -33.93
N ARG A 524 -4.90 25.95 -32.90
CA ARG A 524 -5.66 26.62 -31.84
C ARG A 524 -6.17 27.99 -32.33
N PRO A 525 -7.12 28.63 -31.62
CA PRO A 525 -7.59 29.97 -31.98
C PRO A 525 -6.51 31.05 -31.94
N ASP A 526 -5.35 30.81 -31.35
CA ASP A 526 -4.21 31.73 -31.32
C ASP A 526 -3.25 31.55 -32.51
N GLY A 527 -3.40 30.47 -33.29
CA GLY A 527 -2.58 30.14 -34.45
C GLY A 527 -1.52 29.07 -34.18
N ASP A 528 -1.35 28.67 -32.92
CA ASP A 528 -0.39 27.62 -32.57
C ASP A 528 -0.90 26.26 -33.01
N ILE A 529 0.00 25.46 -33.57
CA ILE A 529 -0.27 24.05 -33.91
C ILE A 529 -0.34 23.25 -32.62
N TYR A 530 -1.45 22.55 -32.38
CA TYR A 530 -1.59 21.63 -31.24
C TYR A 530 -1.53 20.16 -31.65
N MET A 531 -1.86 19.84 -32.90
CA MET A 531 -1.80 18.47 -33.39
C MET A 531 -1.41 18.44 -34.87
N GLN A 532 -0.65 17.42 -35.25
CA GLN A 532 -0.35 17.10 -36.64
C GLN A 532 -0.55 15.60 -36.86
N ARG A 533 -1.24 15.23 -37.93
CA ARG A 533 -1.36 13.83 -38.39
C ARG A 533 -0.69 13.69 -39.74
N SER A 534 0.14 12.67 -39.88
CA SER A 534 0.85 12.37 -41.11
C SER A 534 0.47 10.97 -41.59
N TYR A 535 -0.03 10.88 -42.81
CA TYR A 535 -0.55 9.66 -43.43
C TYR A 535 0.43 9.20 -44.51
N ARG A 536 0.99 8.00 -44.39
CA ARG A 536 1.88 7.40 -45.40
C ARG A 536 1.42 5.97 -45.70
N GLY A 537 0.66 5.79 -46.78
CA GLY A 537 0.01 4.51 -47.06
C GLY A 537 -1.05 4.22 -45.99
N GLU A 538 -0.94 3.09 -45.30
CA GLU A 538 -1.81 2.71 -44.18
C GLU A 538 -1.32 3.24 -42.82
N ASP A 539 -0.08 3.74 -42.75
CA ASP A 539 0.51 4.23 -41.51
C ASP A 539 0.07 5.66 -41.20
N VAL A 540 -0.36 5.90 -39.95
CA VAL A 540 -0.75 7.22 -39.44
C VAL A 540 0.07 7.55 -38.22
N THR A 541 0.88 8.60 -38.28
CA THR A 541 1.59 9.12 -37.10
C THR A 541 0.92 10.38 -36.60
N THR A 542 0.63 10.43 -35.31
CA THR A 542 -0.02 11.57 -34.65
C THR A 542 0.96 12.24 -33.70
N GLU A 543 1.20 13.54 -33.89
CA GLU A 543 1.97 14.39 -32.98
C GLU A 543 1.01 15.32 -32.24
N TYR A 544 1.02 15.30 -30.90
CA TYR A 544 0.16 16.12 -30.06
C TYR A 544 0.99 16.99 -29.11
N ARG A 545 0.65 18.28 -29.02
CA ARG A 545 1.36 19.25 -28.18
C ARG A 545 0.60 19.56 -26.90
N VAL A 546 1.17 19.18 -25.77
CA VAL A 546 0.63 19.42 -24.42
C VAL A 546 1.71 20.05 -23.53
N ASN A 547 1.36 21.10 -22.79
CA ASN A 547 2.27 21.79 -21.86
C ASN A 547 3.64 22.17 -22.46
N GLY A 548 3.66 22.61 -23.73
CA GLY A 548 4.89 22.98 -24.44
C GLY A 548 5.76 21.81 -24.92
N SER A 549 5.37 20.57 -24.65
CA SER A 549 6.06 19.36 -25.14
C SER A 549 5.26 18.71 -26.27
N THR A 550 5.95 18.02 -27.18
CA THR A 550 5.32 17.21 -28.24
C THR A 550 5.42 15.74 -27.88
N VAL A 551 4.29 15.03 -27.96
CA VAL A 551 4.20 13.58 -27.80
C VAL A 551 3.83 12.98 -29.15
N THR A 552 4.54 11.94 -29.57
CA THR A 552 4.33 11.28 -30.86
C THR A 552 3.77 9.87 -30.65
N PHE A 553 2.77 9.53 -31.45
CA PHE A 553 2.06 8.25 -31.44
C PHE A 553 2.23 7.58 -32.80
N ALA A 554 2.42 6.26 -32.78
CA ALA A 554 2.64 5.45 -33.98
C ALA A 554 1.36 5.15 -34.75
N ASP A 555 0.20 5.28 -34.10
CA ASP A 555 -1.13 5.10 -34.66
C ASP A 555 -2.17 5.92 -33.87
N ASP A 556 -3.35 6.08 -34.46
CA ASP A 556 -4.46 6.85 -33.85
C ASP A 556 -4.99 6.17 -32.58
N ALA A 557 -5.02 4.83 -32.52
CA ALA A 557 -5.54 4.11 -31.36
C ALA A 557 -4.69 4.34 -30.09
N SER A 558 -3.37 4.39 -30.25
CA SER A 558 -2.41 4.71 -29.20
C SER A 558 -2.57 6.15 -28.70
N PHE A 559 -2.85 7.09 -29.63
CA PHE A 559 -3.19 8.46 -29.26
C PHE A 559 -4.50 8.52 -28.46
N GLU A 560 -5.55 7.83 -28.92
CA GLU A 560 -6.85 7.81 -28.26
C GLU A 560 -6.79 7.22 -26.85
N GLU A 561 -6.11 6.08 -26.68
CA GLU A 561 -5.89 5.48 -25.35
C GLU A 561 -5.14 6.44 -24.42
N TRP A 562 -4.05 7.04 -24.92
CA TRP A 562 -3.28 8.01 -24.14
C TRP A 562 -4.13 9.21 -23.75
N TRP A 563 -4.91 9.75 -24.69
CA TRP A 563 -5.76 10.90 -24.44
C TRP A 563 -6.83 10.53 -23.39
N LEU A 564 -7.61 9.47 -23.60
CA LEU A 564 -8.60 9.02 -22.61
C LEU A 564 -8.03 8.89 -21.20
N THR A 565 -6.88 8.24 -21.06
CA THR A 565 -6.24 7.99 -19.75
C THR A 565 -5.62 9.24 -19.13
N LYS A 566 -5.26 10.26 -19.91
CA LYS A 566 -4.51 11.43 -19.41
C LYS A 566 -5.33 12.68 -19.13
N SER A 567 -6.54 12.82 -19.66
CA SER A 567 -7.35 13.99 -19.28
C SER A 567 -8.87 13.76 -19.29
N VAL A 568 -9.36 12.56 -19.63
CA VAL A 568 -10.78 12.19 -19.45
C VAL A 568 -10.96 11.35 -18.19
N LEU A 569 -10.16 10.29 -18.04
CA LEU A 569 -10.28 9.27 -17.00
C LEU A 569 -9.03 9.28 -16.11
N THR A 570 -8.95 10.30 -15.26
CA THR A 570 -7.73 10.63 -14.49
C THR A 570 -7.72 10.09 -13.06
N ASP A 571 -8.88 9.68 -12.52
CA ASP A 571 -9.03 9.09 -11.20
C ASP A 571 -9.33 7.59 -11.29
N LYS A 572 -8.94 6.85 -10.25
CA LYS A 572 -9.21 5.41 -10.14
C LYS A 572 -10.70 5.06 -10.01
N ASN A 573 -11.52 6.05 -9.64
CA ASN A 573 -12.95 5.88 -9.50
C ASN A 573 -13.71 6.20 -10.80
N ASP A 574 -13.03 6.65 -11.85
CA ASP A 574 -13.65 7.00 -13.12
C ASP A 574 -14.19 5.76 -13.84
N VAL A 575 -15.18 5.99 -14.71
CA VAL A 575 -15.87 4.95 -15.46
C VAL A 575 -15.99 5.35 -16.91
N LEU A 576 -15.57 4.46 -17.81
CA LEU A 576 -15.79 4.60 -19.24
C LEU A 576 -16.94 3.70 -19.68
N LEU A 577 -18.01 4.30 -20.20
CA LEU A 577 -19.05 3.61 -20.96
C LEU A 577 -18.61 3.62 -22.44
N ILE A 578 -18.47 2.45 -23.05
CA ILE A 578 -17.93 2.33 -24.42
C ILE A 578 -18.68 1.27 -25.21
N SER A 579 -18.84 1.47 -26.52
CA SER A 579 -19.48 0.48 -27.37
C SER A 579 -18.71 -0.84 -27.35
N ALA A 580 -19.43 -1.95 -27.22
CA ALA A 580 -18.89 -3.29 -27.40
C ALA A 580 -18.31 -3.53 -28.81
N THR A 581 -18.69 -2.70 -29.79
CA THR A 581 -18.14 -2.73 -31.15
C THR A 581 -16.99 -1.76 -31.38
N SER A 582 -16.63 -0.94 -30.39
CA SER A 582 -15.56 0.04 -30.55
C SER A 582 -14.22 -0.67 -30.74
N PRO A 583 -13.40 -0.26 -31.72
CA PRO A 583 -12.05 -0.82 -31.90
C PRO A 583 -11.13 -0.54 -30.70
N LEU A 584 -11.47 0.46 -29.86
CA LEU A 584 -10.67 0.86 -28.72
C LEU A 584 -10.89 -0.04 -27.49
N LEU A 585 -12.08 -0.64 -27.34
CA LEU A 585 -12.40 -1.55 -26.22
C LEU A 585 -11.37 -2.68 -26.01
N PRO A 586 -10.98 -3.48 -27.02
CA PRO A 586 -9.99 -4.55 -26.82
C PRO A 586 -8.61 -4.02 -26.44
N ILE A 587 -8.24 -2.80 -26.84
CA ILE A 587 -6.97 -2.17 -26.48
C ILE A 587 -7.01 -1.80 -24.99
N LEU A 588 -8.07 -1.13 -24.55
CA LEU A 588 -8.26 -0.74 -23.16
C LEU A 588 -8.36 -1.94 -22.20
N LEU A 589 -8.99 -3.05 -22.63
CA LEU A 589 -9.08 -4.27 -21.82
C LEU A 589 -7.73 -5.01 -21.70
N LYS A 590 -6.81 -4.84 -22.66
CA LYS A 590 -5.45 -5.38 -22.59
C LYS A 590 -4.56 -4.59 -21.64
N ASN A 591 -4.80 -3.28 -21.50
CA ASN A 591 -4.08 -2.45 -20.55
C ASN A 591 -4.48 -2.78 -19.11
N LYS A 592 -3.59 -3.49 -18.38
CA LYS A 592 -3.80 -3.91 -16.99
C LYS A 592 -3.47 -2.82 -15.97
N ASP A 593 -2.73 -1.79 -16.37
CA ASP A 593 -2.31 -0.69 -15.51
C ASP A 593 -3.33 0.46 -15.48
N ARG A 594 -4.41 0.35 -16.28
CA ARG A 594 -5.51 1.32 -16.28
C ARG A 594 -6.09 1.49 -14.88
N GLN A 595 -6.41 2.74 -14.55
CA GLN A 595 -6.91 3.08 -13.22
C GLN A 595 -8.44 3.10 -13.14
N PHE A 596 -9.14 3.18 -14.27
CA PHE A 596 -10.60 3.33 -14.33
C PHE A 596 -11.34 2.00 -14.65
N GLU A 597 -12.65 1.99 -14.41
CA GLU A 597 -13.54 0.89 -14.78
C GLU A 597 -14.07 1.04 -16.21
N ILE A 598 -14.23 -0.07 -16.92
CA ILE A 598 -14.84 -0.12 -18.25
C ILE A 598 -16.19 -0.83 -18.15
N ILE A 599 -17.22 -0.19 -18.69
CA ILE A 599 -18.57 -0.76 -18.81
C ILE A 599 -18.93 -0.76 -20.30
N PRO A 600 -18.82 -1.91 -20.99
CA PRO A 600 -19.27 -2.02 -22.37
C PRO A 600 -20.79 -1.88 -22.47
N TYR A 601 -21.26 -1.17 -23.50
CA TYR A 601 -22.67 -1.16 -23.89
C TYR A 601 -22.91 -1.93 -25.20
N PHE A 602 -23.98 -2.70 -25.24
CA PHE A 602 -24.34 -3.59 -26.34
C PHE A 602 -25.66 -3.13 -26.97
N LEU A 603 -25.60 -2.79 -28.26
CA LEU A 603 -26.75 -2.35 -29.06
C LEU A 603 -27.24 -3.43 -30.04
N SER A 604 -26.60 -4.60 -30.06
CA SER A 604 -27.01 -5.70 -30.93
C SER A 604 -26.47 -7.03 -30.42
N ALA A 605 -27.08 -8.13 -30.87
CA ALA A 605 -26.58 -9.48 -30.59
C ALA A 605 -25.19 -9.73 -31.22
N GLU A 606 -24.90 -9.11 -32.36
CA GLU A 606 -23.58 -9.19 -33.00
C GLU A 606 -22.48 -8.59 -32.10
N ALA A 607 -22.79 -7.50 -31.39
CA ALA A 607 -21.84 -6.88 -30.48
C ALA A 607 -21.41 -7.82 -29.33
N LEU A 608 -22.27 -8.76 -28.92
CA LEU A 608 -21.94 -9.77 -27.91
C LEU A 608 -20.87 -10.77 -28.38
N GLU A 609 -20.73 -10.99 -29.69
CA GLU A 609 -19.72 -11.91 -30.24
C GLU A 609 -18.33 -11.28 -30.30
N LYS A 610 -18.23 -9.95 -30.23
CA LYS A 610 -16.98 -9.19 -30.39
C LYS A 610 -16.23 -8.98 -29.07
N VAL A 611 -16.86 -9.29 -27.94
CA VAL A 611 -16.31 -9.06 -26.60
C VAL A 611 -16.12 -10.39 -25.89
N ASP A 612 -14.93 -10.61 -25.34
CA ASP A 612 -14.71 -11.70 -24.39
C ASP A 612 -15.41 -11.37 -23.07
N LEU A 613 -16.65 -11.82 -22.95
CA LEU A 613 -17.50 -11.59 -21.78
C LEU A 613 -16.94 -12.25 -20.50
N GLU A 614 -16.05 -13.23 -20.63
CA GLU A 614 -15.38 -13.88 -19.49
C GLU A 614 -14.15 -13.10 -19.01
N ASN A 615 -13.77 -12.03 -19.68
CA ASN A 615 -12.67 -11.17 -19.25
C ASN A 615 -12.98 -10.58 -17.84
N PRO A 616 -12.19 -10.92 -16.80
CA PRO A 616 -12.48 -10.53 -15.41
C PRO A 616 -12.59 -9.01 -15.20
N ASP A 617 -12.05 -8.22 -16.14
CA ASP A 617 -12.12 -6.76 -16.13
C ASP A 617 -13.53 -6.19 -16.41
N ILE A 618 -14.41 -6.95 -17.06
CA ILE A 618 -15.78 -6.51 -17.41
C ILE A 618 -16.75 -6.86 -16.28
N LYS A 619 -16.86 -6.04 -15.24
CA LYS A 619 -17.76 -6.35 -14.09
C LYS A 619 -19.22 -5.99 -14.33
N SER A 620 -19.44 -5.10 -15.29
CA SER A 620 -20.72 -4.48 -15.56
C SER A 620 -20.93 -4.37 -17.07
N ALA A 621 -22.18 -4.36 -17.53
CA ALA A 621 -22.54 -4.16 -18.93
C ALA A 621 -23.88 -3.42 -19.04
N ILE A 622 -24.06 -2.71 -20.15
CA ILE A 622 -25.32 -2.06 -20.50
C ILE A 622 -25.86 -2.74 -21.75
N VAL A 623 -27.13 -3.11 -21.78
CA VAL A 623 -27.76 -3.74 -22.93
C VAL A 623 -28.97 -2.94 -23.39
N GLU A 624 -29.21 -2.92 -24.70
CA GLU A 624 -30.30 -2.15 -25.28
C GLU A 624 -31.70 -2.67 -24.93
N SER A 625 -31.86 -3.98 -24.73
CA SER A 625 -33.16 -4.63 -24.56
C SER A 625 -33.10 -5.87 -23.66
N GLU A 626 -34.25 -6.30 -23.15
CA GLU A 626 -34.40 -7.53 -22.37
C GLU A 626 -34.00 -8.78 -23.19
N ALA A 627 -34.34 -8.84 -24.48
CA ALA A 627 -33.92 -9.94 -25.34
C ALA A 627 -32.38 -10.04 -25.45
N LEU A 628 -31.69 -8.90 -25.49
CA LEU A 628 -30.23 -8.87 -25.49
C LEU A 628 -29.66 -9.23 -24.11
N GLN A 629 -30.34 -8.83 -23.04
CA GLN A 629 -30.03 -9.27 -21.68
C GLN A 629 -30.07 -10.80 -21.55
N GLU A 630 -31.14 -11.44 -22.02
CA GLU A 630 -31.28 -12.90 -21.97
C GLU A 630 -30.16 -13.59 -22.75
N THR A 631 -29.80 -13.06 -23.92
CA THR A 631 -28.70 -13.58 -24.74
C THR A 631 -27.36 -13.44 -24.03
N LEU A 632 -27.11 -12.27 -23.41
CA LEU A 632 -25.90 -12.00 -22.63
C LEU A 632 -25.81 -12.98 -21.44
N VAL A 633 -26.90 -13.14 -20.67
CA VAL A 633 -27.01 -14.07 -19.54
C VAL A 633 -26.67 -15.51 -19.94
N ALA A 634 -27.21 -15.95 -21.07
CA ALA A 634 -27.00 -17.32 -21.56
C ALA A 634 -25.51 -17.58 -21.88
N LYS A 635 -24.79 -16.56 -22.36
CA LYS A 635 -23.38 -16.67 -22.75
C LYS A 635 -22.40 -16.51 -21.59
N THR A 636 -22.75 -15.72 -20.58
CA THR A 636 -21.85 -15.37 -19.48
C THR A 636 -21.86 -16.42 -18.39
N LYS A 637 -20.69 -16.93 -17.98
CA LYS A 637 -20.56 -17.93 -16.90
C LYS A 637 -20.35 -17.32 -15.51
N ARG A 638 -20.12 -16.02 -15.46
CA ARG A 638 -19.81 -15.20 -14.29
C ARG A 638 -20.96 -14.25 -13.91
N ASP A 639 -20.82 -13.65 -12.74
CA ASP A 639 -21.71 -12.59 -12.27
C ASP A 639 -21.43 -11.28 -13.02
N LEU A 640 -22.49 -10.54 -13.37
CA LEU A 640 -22.44 -9.26 -14.08
C LEU A 640 -23.46 -8.28 -13.50
N ASN A 641 -23.10 -7.00 -13.46
CA ASN A 641 -24.06 -5.91 -13.23
C ASN A 641 -24.62 -5.46 -14.57
N LEU A 642 -25.93 -5.51 -14.75
CA LEU A 642 -26.59 -5.17 -16.00
C LEU A 642 -27.52 -3.97 -15.84
N LEU A 643 -27.40 -3.02 -16.77
CA LEU A 643 -28.46 -2.06 -17.04
C LEU A 643 -29.13 -2.46 -18.35
N VAL A 644 -30.45 -2.64 -18.31
CA VAL A 644 -31.26 -2.67 -19.54
C VAL A 644 -31.72 -1.25 -19.81
N LEU A 645 -31.35 -0.70 -20.96
CA LEU A 645 -31.80 0.63 -21.35
C LEU A 645 -33.31 0.64 -21.58
N PRO A 646 -34.02 1.70 -21.17
CA PRO A 646 -35.46 1.80 -21.39
C PRO A 646 -35.76 1.83 -22.90
N GLY A 647 -36.83 1.15 -23.32
CA GLY A 647 -37.25 1.12 -24.72
C GLY A 647 -37.57 2.52 -25.28
N SER A 648 -37.45 2.69 -26.60
CA SER A 648 -37.73 3.96 -27.28
C SER A 648 -39.20 4.40 -27.25
N HIS A 649 -40.13 3.52 -26.85
CA HIS A 649 -41.57 3.81 -26.76
C HIS A 649 -41.98 4.20 -25.34
N ALA A 650 -41.53 5.36 -24.89
CA ALA A 650 -42.08 6.02 -23.71
C ALA A 650 -42.14 7.53 -23.97
N ASN A 651 -43.08 7.92 -24.86
CA ASN A 651 -43.81 9.18 -24.88
C ASN A 651 -44.73 9.23 -26.11
N SER A 652 -45.84 8.48 -26.04
CA SER A 652 -47.05 8.78 -26.80
C SER A 652 -48.24 8.60 -25.87
N LEU A 653 -48.27 9.37 -24.78
CA LEU A 653 -49.44 9.60 -23.93
C LEU A 653 -49.13 10.80 -23.02
N LYS A 654 -49.33 11.99 -23.57
CA LYS A 654 -49.95 13.15 -22.91
C LYS A 654 -50.42 14.12 -23.98
#